data_AF-W2VPS2-F1
#
_entry.id   AF-W2VPS2-F1
#
_cell.length_a   1.000
_cell.length_b   1.000
_cell.length_c   1.000
_cell.angle_alpha   90.00
_cell.angle_beta   90.00
_cell.angle_gamma   90.00
#
_symmetry.space_group_name_H-M   'P 1'
#
loop_
_entity.id
_entity.type
_entity.pdbx_description
1 polymer ?
#
loop_
_entity_poly.entity_id
_entity_poly.type
_entity_poly.pdbx_seq_one_letter_code
_entity_poly.pdbx_strand_id
1 'polypeptide(L)'
;MNAGKTVVFYPFFECSEIERQAMKANGEIQTPKHILRLVFGSENEFILFDEAVHKVEFDSLIDLILLSEDSDKYLYDLCCLLPKRWLDDKQNLWNLARMFYQMPGKNPAIMRRTYAAILRFHHGEWFCEQTSMISYDNDGPNIRYPIQVDIRKLKAIAGGACHKAYQAWKLKYESKSETESETETETETEPTEDETAKIPDKKSKKKPSFILKEKMIEIAKDRYRRQFGTGAIYKKITNYYYKRAFDDPKQFLNEIFINDRMYQMCSQSDHKELLHFIKDIAHPDFLFMKIDYDYMGFKNGVYCLKDATFIVPESVPNGIQVRVYHDFDYNILKETPLLDKFFDYQFDTETTEFIYFMLGRALTKIRDKFDFMVMLVGVGGAGKSLLVNLLSEAYGSAQVGILGSSFQDRFGLCEFANKQIVTSDDMPRNIAKTEIRFSFDADPSDTSGEIIRRILIAHFANSIPDDEKDMLLEDKIMDTEFATFIHRCRSTYLQYCRKYAGQNIYTFCPNHFLESRDMLRGSINESYQFAKAHIKYSEPVEGQEPKIILKSDLTRMFRAYIKEKYSLIKSPKQAMDIQSLINADDRIIPVRITMLSRDDFVKFLSSGKKIAATTLKNRAGFLFKQYRDIGGNADDLSYLNSYSKVIRHINENGSEEVRKTYLFHVVALLNTKAGKVVDAETRQKIIAASIRLRNKSKKQSLHNIATDKQQSNFISIYGMTGQLETYIHKLFADYDMSHKSTKISDDDFVKWNIPSDRKNIKSFARDLQRCMMLACYVYQPALRSDWPTLKITSAAVKRLDDKQNWIQVLRGGRIRLIMNDFKNVKSFGKHTIEVENVHLKRYLRYWINLLERLLGSEPEHLFIYQLSPVKEVKLISTTRHTFGKAISRNSEKIFNKPQSVNSFRHAWEIKFQQDPAYRYMTQAERQALHNKLLHGVFTGQLYNWQRRGFSE
;
A
#
# COMPACT_ATOMS: atom_id res chain seq x y z
N MET A 1 5.46 39.74 -19.06
CA MET A 1 6.69 39.21 -18.46
C MET A 1 6.46 39.15 -16.95
N ASN A 2 6.03 38.01 -16.41
CA ASN A 2 5.80 37.88 -14.97
C ASN A 2 7.14 37.48 -14.33
N ALA A 3 7.65 38.35 -13.45
CA ALA A 3 8.84 38.11 -12.65
C ALA A 3 8.76 36.75 -11.95
N GLY A 4 9.84 35.98 -12.04
CA GLY A 4 9.90 34.57 -11.67
C GLY A 4 9.65 34.35 -10.18
N LYS A 5 8.54 33.69 -9.84
CA LYS A 5 8.31 33.14 -8.51
C LYS A 5 9.07 31.82 -8.39
N THR A 6 9.94 31.69 -7.39
CA THR A 6 10.67 30.45 -7.11
C THR A 6 9.79 29.58 -6.22
N VAL A 7 9.34 28.44 -6.76
CA VAL A 7 8.56 27.44 -6.02
C VAL A 7 9.52 26.38 -5.50
N VAL A 8 9.65 26.26 -4.19
CA VAL A 8 10.54 25.31 -3.53
C VAL A 8 9.72 24.31 -2.73
N PHE A 9 10.01 23.04 -2.91
CA PHE A 9 9.43 21.97 -2.09
C PHE A 9 10.37 21.71 -0.93
N TYR A 10 10.01 22.21 0.26
CA TYR A 10 10.84 22.09 1.45
C TYR A 10 10.43 20.84 2.25
N PRO A 11 11.33 19.85 2.41
CA PRO A 11 11.08 18.69 3.24
C PRO A 11 11.15 19.09 4.72
N PHE A 12 10.10 18.83 5.49
CA PHE A 12 10.05 19.14 6.92
C PHE A 12 9.73 17.88 7.75
N PHE A 13 10.30 17.83 8.95
CA PHE A 13 10.17 16.75 9.92
C PHE A 13 9.51 17.28 11.18
N GLU A 14 8.33 16.76 11.53
CA GLU A 14 7.78 16.94 12.88
C GLU A 14 8.55 16.01 13.83
N CYS A 15 9.35 16.59 14.73
CA CYS A 15 10.17 15.85 15.68
C CYS A 15 10.35 16.69 16.95
N SER A 16 10.09 16.09 18.12
CA SER A 16 10.30 16.75 19.42
C SER A 16 11.80 17.00 19.67
N GLU A 17 12.13 17.98 20.52
CA GLU A 17 13.53 18.33 20.82
C GLU A 17 14.35 17.14 21.39
N ILE A 18 13.67 16.26 22.14
CA ILE A 18 14.24 15.04 22.71
C ILE A 18 14.64 14.03 21.62
N GLU A 19 13.79 13.86 20.60
CA GLU A 19 14.06 12.99 19.47
C GLU A 19 15.18 13.57 18.58
N ARG A 20 15.23 14.90 18.43
CA ARG A 20 16.26 15.62 17.67
C ARG A 20 17.67 15.40 18.25
N GLN A 21 17.80 15.45 19.58
CA GLN A 21 19.05 15.17 20.29
C GLN A 21 19.47 13.70 20.19
N ALA A 22 18.51 12.77 20.31
CA ALA A 22 18.78 11.34 20.16
C ALA A 22 19.24 10.97 18.74
N MET A 23 18.71 11.65 17.72
CA MET A 23 19.06 11.39 16.32
C MET A 23 20.39 12.01 15.90
N LYS A 24 20.72 13.22 16.37
CA LYS A 24 22.06 13.83 16.20
C LYS A 24 23.16 12.94 16.79
N ALA A 25 22.88 12.26 17.89
CA ALA A 25 23.82 11.33 18.53
C ALA A 25 24.06 10.04 17.73
N ASN A 26 23.11 9.63 16.88
CA ASN A 26 23.13 8.33 16.19
C ASN A 26 23.44 8.39 14.69
N GLY A 27 23.57 9.58 14.09
CA GLY A 27 24.00 9.73 12.69
C GLY A 27 22.99 9.24 11.63
N GLU A 28 21.71 9.13 11.98
CA GLU A 28 20.66 8.65 11.07
C GLU A 28 20.21 9.76 10.09
N ILE A 29 20.22 9.47 8.78
CA ILE A 29 19.64 10.35 7.74
C ILE A 29 18.17 9.96 7.52
N GLN A 30 17.23 10.88 7.74
CA GLN A 30 15.80 10.62 7.56
C GLN A 30 15.25 10.90 6.15
N THR A 31 14.15 10.22 5.83
CA THR A 31 13.23 10.53 4.70
C THR A 31 12.09 11.46 5.17
N PRO A 32 11.74 12.53 4.44
CA PRO A 32 10.81 13.57 4.91
C PRO A 32 9.39 13.05 5.18
N LYS A 33 8.79 13.40 6.33
CA LYS A 33 7.38 13.08 6.65
C LYS A 33 6.39 13.99 5.93
N HIS A 34 6.76 15.25 5.70
CA HIS A 34 5.92 16.23 5.01
C HIS A 34 6.73 17.03 3.98
N ILE A 35 6.09 17.36 2.85
CA ILE A 35 6.65 18.21 1.81
C ILE A 35 5.80 19.49 1.76
N LEU A 36 6.37 20.60 2.22
CA LEU A 36 5.78 21.92 2.10
C LEU A 36 6.09 22.51 0.73
N ARG A 37 5.10 23.14 0.12
CA ARG A 37 5.30 23.91 -1.10
C ARG A 37 5.38 25.38 -0.74
N LEU A 38 6.59 25.91 -0.66
CA LEU A 38 6.86 27.32 -0.38
C LEU A 38 7.03 28.08 -1.70
N VAL A 39 6.54 29.31 -1.75
CA VAL A 39 6.59 30.16 -2.95
C VAL A 39 7.21 31.50 -2.59
N PHE A 40 8.42 31.73 -3.07
CA PHE A 40 9.15 32.97 -2.82
C PHE A 40 8.95 33.96 -3.98
N GLY A 41 8.81 35.24 -3.64
CA GLY A 41 8.65 36.33 -4.59
C GLY A 41 9.96 36.66 -5.34
N SER A 42 11.11 36.31 -4.77
CA SER A 42 12.43 36.44 -5.39
C SER A 42 13.44 35.38 -4.88
N GLU A 43 14.54 35.21 -5.60
CA GLU A 43 15.64 34.31 -5.20
C GLU A 43 16.37 34.79 -3.93
N ASN A 44 16.44 36.11 -3.71
CA ASN A 44 16.99 36.69 -2.48
C ASN A 44 16.13 36.38 -1.24
N GLU A 45 14.80 36.34 -1.38
CA GLU A 45 13.92 35.91 -0.28
C GLU A 45 14.13 34.44 0.06
N PHE A 46 14.37 33.57 -0.94
CA PHE A 46 14.71 32.17 -0.70
C PHE A 46 16.05 32.03 0.03
N ILE A 47 17.09 32.76 -0.38
CA ILE A 47 18.42 32.69 0.26
C ILE A 47 18.33 33.16 1.72
N LEU A 48 17.60 34.26 2.00
CA LEU A 48 17.38 34.73 3.37
C LEU A 48 16.60 33.72 4.22
N PHE A 49 15.59 33.06 3.63
CA PHE A 49 14.86 31.98 4.29
C PHE A 49 15.74 30.75 4.56
N ASP A 50 16.53 30.30 3.59
CA ASP A 50 17.43 29.16 3.72
C ASP A 50 18.51 29.41 4.77
N GLU A 51 19.08 30.61 4.81
CA GLU A 51 20.02 31.05 5.84
C GLU A 51 19.38 31.13 7.23
N ALA A 52 18.14 31.60 7.34
CA ALA A 52 17.41 31.65 8.62
C ALA A 52 17.07 30.23 9.12
N VAL A 53 16.70 29.34 8.22
CA VAL A 53 16.36 27.94 8.53
C VAL A 53 17.57 27.14 8.99
N HIS A 54 18.76 27.42 8.43
CA HIS A 54 20.00 26.79 8.90
C HIS A 54 20.51 27.34 10.25
N LYS A 55 19.98 28.49 10.71
CA LYS A 55 20.40 29.15 11.96
C LYS A 55 19.44 28.95 13.13
N VAL A 56 18.19 28.52 12.90
CA VAL A 56 17.15 28.42 13.93
C VAL A 56 16.53 27.02 13.92
N GLU A 57 16.55 26.33 15.06
CA GLU A 57 15.78 25.08 15.23
C GLU A 57 14.30 25.45 15.43
N PHE A 58 13.40 24.96 14.55
CA PHE A 58 11.96 25.24 14.64
C PHE A 58 11.22 24.17 15.43
N ASP A 59 10.28 24.57 16.28
CA ASP A 59 9.52 23.68 17.16
C ASP A 59 8.22 23.16 16.52
N SER A 60 7.67 23.86 15.52
CA SER A 60 6.44 23.45 14.84
C SER A 60 6.39 23.83 13.35
N LEU A 61 5.54 23.16 12.59
CA LEU A 61 5.29 23.43 11.17
C LEU A 61 4.68 24.83 10.96
N ILE A 62 3.91 25.34 11.93
CA ILE A 62 3.31 26.68 11.88
C ILE A 62 4.37 27.78 11.99
N ASP A 63 5.44 27.57 12.78
CA ASP A 63 6.51 28.57 12.89
C ASP A 63 7.24 28.73 11.53
N LEU A 64 7.39 27.64 10.77
CA LEU A 64 7.92 27.67 9.40
C LEU A 64 6.98 28.38 8.40
N ILE A 65 5.66 28.23 8.58
CA ILE A 65 4.64 28.91 7.76
C ILE A 65 4.63 30.42 8.02
N LEU A 66 4.80 30.83 9.28
CA LEU A 66 4.90 32.23 9.66
C LEU A 66 6.16 32.90 9.08
N LEU A 67 7.29 32.19 9.04
CA LEU A 67 8.55 32.67 8.44
C LEU A 67 8.53 32.73 6.91
N SER A 68 7.88 31.77 6.26
CA SER A 68 7.80 31.70 4.79
C SER A 68 6.71 32.58 4.18
N GLU A 69 5.92 33.27 5.01
CA GLU A 69 4.73 34.02 4.62
C GLU A 69 3.72 33.22 3.77
N ASP A 70 3.70 31.87 3.89
CA ASP A 70 2.81 30.96 3.14
C ASP A 70 1.39 30.89 3.74
N SER A 71 0.83 32.07 4.00
CA SER A 71 -0.52 32.32 4.49
C SER A 71 -1.14 33.54 3.77
N ASP A 72 -2.45 33.72 3.85
CA ASP A 72 -3.11 34.89 3.28
C ASP A 72 -2.89 36.12 4.18
N LYS A 73 -1.88 36.92 3.83
CA LYS A 73 -1.42 38.07 4.63
C LYS A 73 -2.50 39.13 4.87
N TYR A 74 -3.44 39.31 3.93
CA TYR A 74 -4.57 40.25 4.09
C TYR A 74 -5.48 39.81 5.23
N LEU A 75 -5.89 38.53 5.24
CA LEU A 75 -6.76 37.98 6.27
C LEU A 75 -6.03 37.72 7.59
N TYR A 76 -4.77 37.29 7.53
CA TYR A 76 -3.93 37.12 8.72
C TYR A 76 -3.79 38.44 9.48
N ASP A 77 -3.32 39.51 8.81
CA ASP A 77 -3.13 40.81 9.46
C ASP A 77 -4.47 41.36 10.00
N LEU A 78 -5.59 41.15 9.30
CA LEU A 78 -6.92 41.58 9.77
C LEU A 78 -7.38 40.82 11.01
N CYS A 79 -7.26 39.49 11.00
CA CYS A 79 -7.73 38.62 12.08
C CYS A 79 -6.82 38.71 13.33
N CYS A 80 -5.55 39.09 13.16
CA CYS A 80 -4.66 39.40 14.28
C CYS A 80 -5.10 40.66 15.06
N LEU A 81 -5.92 41.53 14.48
CA LEU A 81 -6.51 42.70 15.15
C LEU A 81 -7.77 42.37 15.97
N LEU A 82 -8.30 41.15 15.88
CA LEU A 82 -9.50 40.76 16.63
C LEU A 82 -9.17 40.62 18.13
N PRO A 83 -10.11 40.97 19.04
CA PRO A 83 -9.90 40.75 20.46
C PRO A 83 -9.72 39.26 20.77
N LYS A 84 -8.75 38.92 21.64
CA LYS A 84 -8.53 37.53 22.08
C LYS A 84 -9.80 36.86 22.62
N ARG A 85 -10.60 37.59 23.41
CA ARG A 85 -11.92 37.13 23.90
C ARG A 85 -12.91 36.75 22.80
N TRP A 86 -12.79 37.34 21.61
CA TRP A 86 -13.63 37.01 20.47
C TRP A 86 -13.22 35.65 19.85
N LEU A 87 -11.92 35.36 19.81
CA LEU A 87 -11.39 34.08 19.29
C LEU A 87 -11.49 32.93 20.31
N ASP A 88 -11.46 33.24 21.61
CA ASP A 88 -11.69 32.27 22.68
C ASP A 88 -13.17 31.80 22.74
N ASP A 89 -14.08 32.54 22.12
CA ASP A 89 -15.48 32.13 21.98
C ASP A 89 -15.61 31.03 20.91
N LYS A 90 -16.09 29.86 21.36
CA LYS A 90 -16.20 28.66 20.53
C LYS A 90 -17.09 28.85 19.31
N GLN A 91 -18.14 29.67 19.40
CA GLN A 91 -19.07 29.91 18.30
C GLN A 91 -18.44 30.82 17.24
N ASN A 92 -17.69 31.82 17.65
CA ASN A 92 -16.94 32.70 16.76
C ASN A 92 -15.79 31.98 16.06
N LEU A 93 -15.06 31.15 16.80
CA LEU A 93 -13.98 30.32 16.24
C LEU A 93 -14.50 29.35 15.19
N TRP A 94 -15.64 28.71 15.47
CA TRP A 94 -16.34 27.84 14.53
C TRP A 94 -16.80 28.58 13.27
N ASN A 95 -17.37 29.77 13.43
CA ASN A 95 -17.78 30.63 12.32
C ASN A 95 -16.57 31.08 11.47
N LEU A 96 -15.42 31.35 12.10
CA LEU A 96 -14.18 31.73 11.43
C LEU A 96 -13.62 30.57 10.59
N ALA A 97 -13.54 29.36 11.14
CA ALA A 97 -13.08 28.17 10.41
C ALA A 97 -13.92 27.91 9.15
N ARG A 98 -15.25 28.03 9.27
CA ARG A 98 -16.18 27.88 8.14
C ARG A 98 -16.03 28.96 7.08
N MET A 99 -15.88 30.23 7.50
CA MET A 99 -15.66 31.34 6.56
C MET A 99 -14.40 31.10 5.72
N PHE A 100 -13.31 30.61 6.33
CA PHE A 100 -12.06 30.29 5.65
C PHE A 100 -12.19 29.07 4.74
N TYR A 101 -12.89 28.02 5.18
CA TYR A 101 -13.11 26.81 4.39
C TYR A 101 -13.94 27.06 3.12
N GLN A 102 -14.96 27.92 3.21
CA GLN A 102 -15.91 28.19 2.13
C GLN A 102 -15.54 29.42 1.29
N MET A 103 -14.36 30.03 1.50
CA MET A 103 -13.99 31.27 0.83
C MET A 103 -13.79 31.06 -0.68
N PRO A 104 -14.64 31.66 -1.55
CA PRO A 104 -14.60 31.41 -2.98
C PRO A 104 -13.33 31.99 -3.62
N GLY A 105 -12.70 31.22 -4.50
CA GLY A 105 -11.52 31.66 -5.27
C GLY A 105 -10.18 31.60 -4.52
N LYS A 106 -10.16 31.14 -3.26
CA LYS A 106 -8.92 30.96 -2.46
C LYS A 106 -8.56 29.48 -2.34
N ASN A 107 -7.27 29.18 -2.30
CA ASN A 107 -6.80 27.80 -2.17
C ASN A 107 -7.11 27.26 -0.75
N PRO A 108 -7.86 26.15 -0.61
CA PRO A 108 -8.23 25.60 0.70
C PRO A 108 -7.03 25.31 1.61
N ALA A 109 -5.89 24.90 1.03
CA ALA A 109 -4.68 24.64 1.80
C ALA A 109 -4.07 25.93 2.39
N ILE A 110 -4.14 27.05 1.66
CA ILE A 110 -3.67 28.36 2.16
C ILE A 110 -4.61 28.85 3.26
N MET A 111 -5.93 28.70 3.10
CA MET A 111 -6.90 29.10 4.13
C MET A 111 -6.74 28.31 5.43
N ARG A 112 -6.52 26.99 5.32
CA ARG A 112 -6.23 26.10 6.45
C ARG A 112 -4.96 26.55 7.21
N ARG A 113 -3.88 26.86 6.48
CA ARG A 113 -2.64 27.39 7.08
C ARG A 113 -2.82 28.78 7.70
N THR A 114 -3.58 29.65 7.06
CA THR A 114 -3.87 31.01 7.55
C THR A 114 -4.65 30.96 8.87
N TYR A 115 -5.63 30.05 8.97
CA TYR A 115 -6.37 29.81 10.22
C TYR A 115 -5.45 29.35 11.36
N ALA A 116 -4.53 28.41 11.08
CA ALA A 116 -3.53 27.95 12.03
C ALA A 116 -2.65 29.09 12.56
N ALA A 117 -2.15 29.92 11.65
CA ALA A 117 -1.25 31.03 11.96
C ALA A 117 -1.93 32.08 12.86
N ILE A 118 -3.22 32.39 12.62
CA ILE A 118 -3.99 33.29 13.47
C ILE A 118 -4.10 32.74 14.89
N LEU A 119 -4.38 31.45 15.05
CA LEU A 119 -4.50 30.84 16.37
C LEU A 119 -3.16 30.76 17.10
N ARG A 120 -2.07 30.46 16.39
CA ARG A 120 -0.71 30.51 16.95
C ARG A 120 -0.38 31.91 17.48
N PHE A 121 -0.73 32.96 16.73
CA PHE A 121 -0.53 34.35 17.15
C PHE A 121 -1.26 34.70 18.45
N HIS A 122 -2.53 34.27 18.62
CA HIS A 122 -3.35 34.63 19.78
C HIS A 122 -3.15 33.74 21.02
N HIS A 123 -2.87 32.45 20.80
CA HIS A 123 -2.72 31.46 21.88
C HIS A 123 -1.25 31.25 22.30
N GLY A 124 -0.27 31.66 21.50
CA GLY A 124 1.16 31.62 21.86
C GLY A 124 1.62 30.21 22.25
N GLU A 125 2.20 30.07 23.43
CA GLU A 125 2.67 28.79 24.01
C GLU A 125 1.54 27.77 24.26
N TRP A 126 0.30 28.22 24.36
CA TRP A 126 -0.88 27.37 24.58
C TRP A 126 -1.49 26.85 23.27
N PHE A 127 -0.88 27.18 22.12
CA PHE A 127 -1.32 26.71 20.81
C PHE A 127 -0.96 25.23 20.61
N CYS A 128 -1.97 24.42 20.25
CA CYS A 128 -1.78 23.04 19.82
C CYS A 128 -2.11 22.93 18.32
N GLU A 129 -1.09 22.66 17.50
CA GLU A 129 -1.23 22.54 16.05
C GLU A 129 -2.23 21.44 15.65
N GLN A 130 -2.05 20.23 16.19
CA GLN A 130 -2.90 19.09 15.87
C GLN A 130 -4.37 19.36 16.21
N THR A 131 -4.66 19.89 17.41
CA THR A 131 -6.03 20.19 17.84
C THR A 131 -6.68 21.26 16.97
N SER A 132 -5.93 22.30 16.60
CA SER A 132 -6.42 23.41 15.78
C SER A 132 -6.75 22.95 14.34
N MET A 133 -5.92 22.09 13.77
CA MET A 133 -6.12 21.53 12.44
C MET A 133 -7.29 20.55 12.38
N ILE A 134 -7.42 19.68 13.39
CA ILE A 134 -8.56 18.77 13.53
C ILE A 134 -9.86 19.55 13.69
N SER A 135 -9.87 20.61 14.50
CA SER A 135 -11.04 21.50 14.62
C SER A 135 -11.39 22.12 13.26
N TYR A 136 -10.43 22.71 12.53
CA TYR A 136 -10.70 23.29 11.20
C TYR A 136 -11.29 22.27 10.21
N ASP A 137 -10.69 21.08 10.13
CA ASP A 137 -11.11 20.03 9.19
C ASP A 137 -12.48 19.41 9.55
N ASN A 138 -12.87 19.41 10.82
CA ASN A 138 -14.18 18.95 11.28
C ASN A 138 -15.27 20.03 11.18
N ASP A 139 -14.91 21.26 11.53
CA ASP A 139 -15.85 22.37 11.69
C ASP A 139 -16.14 23.11 10.38
N GLY A 140 -15.12 23.26 9.53
CA GLY A 140 -15.19 23.91 8.22
C GLY A 140 -16.22 23.32 7.22
N PRO A 141 -16.24 22.00 6.97
CA PRO A 141 -17.15 21.38 5.99
C PRO A 141 -18.59 21.20 6.49
N ASN A 142 -18.88 21.51 7.76
CA ASN A 142 -20.23 21.38 8.30
C ASN A 142 -21.14 22.44 7.64
N ILE A 143 -22.13 22.05 6.81
CA ILE A 143 -23.04 22.97 6.09
C ILE A 143 -24.41 23.16 6.77
N ARG A 144 -24.64 22.55 7.94
CA ARG A 144 -25.96 22.51 8.59
C ARG A 144 -26.48 23.85 9.13
N TYR A 145 -25.62 24.87 9.22
CA TYR A 145 -25.96 26.17 9.79
C TYR A 145 -25.32 27.29 8.95
N PRO A 146 -26.01 28.41 8.69
CA PRO A 146 -25.52 29.48 7.82
C PRO A 146 -24.30 30.19 8.41
N ILE A 147 -23.38 30.66 7.55
CA ILE A 147 -22.22 31.46 7.97
C ILE A 147 -22.72 32.78 8.57
N GLN A 148 -22.32 33.05 9.82
CA GLN A 148 -22.74 34.27 10.54
C GLN A 148 -21.67 35.38 10.55
N VAL A 149 -20.45 35.10 10.07
CA VAL A 149 -19.31 36.03 10.06
C VAL A 149 -18.78 36.19 8.63
N ASP A 150 -18.58 37.44 8.20
CA ASP A 150 -17.98 37.79 6.92
C ASP A 150 -16.85 38.82 7.12
N ILE A 151 -16.12 39.13 6.03
CA ILE A 151 -15.01 40.09 6.07
C ILE A 151 -15.48 41.48 6.56
N ARG A 152 -16.71 41.90 6.26
CA ARG A 152 -17.24 43.21 6.71
C ARG A 152 -17.39 43.25 8.23
N LYS A 153 -17.92 42.17 8.82
CA LYS A 153 -18.03 42.03 10.28
C LYS A 153 -16.65 41.97 10.94
N LEU A 154 -15.69 41.25 10.36
CA LEU A 154 -14.33 41.21 10.88
C LEU A 154 -13.66 42.60 10.88
N LYS A 155 -13.86 43.38 9.81
CA LYS A 155 -13.41 44.79 9.75
C LYS A 155 -14.06 45.66 10.82
N ALA A 156 -15.36 45.53 11.04
CA ALA A 156 -16.07 46.27 12.08
C ALA A 156 -15.54 45.93 13.48
N ILE A 157 -15.31 44.65 13.76
CA ILE A 157 -14.76 44.17 15.03
C ILE A 157 -13.32 44.68 15.22
N ALA A 158 -12.46 44.55 14.21
CA ALA A 158 -11.08 45.05 14.26
C ALA A 158 -11.02 46.58 14.45
N GLY A 159 -11.88 47.33 13.76
CA GLY A 159 -11.97 48.78 13.87
C GLY A 159 -12.48 49.27 15.23
N GLY A 160 -13.38 48.51 15.86
CA GLY A 160 -13.84 48.75 17.23
C GLY A 160 -12.83 48.34 18.32
N ALA A 161 -12.01 47.32 18.04
CA ALA A 161 -11.02 46.81 18.98
C ALA A 161 -9.75 47.68 19.06
N CYS A 162 -9.20 48.08 17.90
CA CYS A 162 -8.00 48.92 17.83
C CYS A 162 -8.04 49.82 16.60
N HIS A 163 -8.73 50.96 16.72
CA HIS A 163 -8.94 51.90 15.62
C HIS A 163 -7.65 52.29 14.90
N LYS A 164 -6.58 52.62 15.65
CA LYS A 164 -5.28 53.04 15.08
C LYS A 164 -4.61 51.94 14.26
N ALA A 165 -4.61 50.69 14.74
CA ALA A 165 -4.02 49.56 14.03
C ALA A 165 -4.88 49.14 12.82
N TYR A 166 -6.20 49.22 12.93
CA TYR A 166 -7.11 49.00 11.82
C TYR A 166 -6.95 50.05 10.70
N GLN A 167 -6.78 51.34 11.02
CA GLN A 167 -6.50 52.36 10.02
C GLN A 167 -5.16 52.13 9.31
N ALA A 168 -4.13 51.69 10.03
CA ALA A 168 -2.85 51.32 9.43
C ALA A 168 -2.99 50.11 8.49
N TRP A 169 -3.77 49.10 8.88
CA TRP A 169 -4.11 47.97 8.03
C TRP A 169 -4.90 48.38 6.77
N LYS A 170 -5.90 49.24 6.93
CA LYS A 170 -6.74 49.77 5.84
C LYS A 170 -5.90 50.56 4.84
N LEU A 171 -4.99 51.41 5.33
CA LEU A 171 -4.05 52.15 4.50
C LEU A 171 -3.09 51.21 3.73
N LYS A 172 -2.62 50.14 4.37
CA LYS A 172 -1.69 49.18 3.75
C LYS A 172 -2.32 48.36 2.62
N TYR A 173 -3.61 48.00 2.75
CA TYR A 173 -4.24 47.03 1.85
C TYR A 173 -5.36 47.57 0.96
N GLU A 174 -5.95 48.72 1.28
CA GLU A 174 -7.16 49.23 0.61
C GLU A 174 -6.96 50.58 -0.11
N SER A 175 -5.77 51.19 -0.08
CA SER A 175 -5.51 52.46 -0.77
C SER A 175 -4.91 52.29 -2.17
N LYS A 176 -5.78 52.21 -3.20
CA LYS A 176 -5.62 52.89 -4.51
C LYS A 176 -6.84 52.65 -5.41
N SER A 177 -7.74 53.63 -5.43
CA SER A 177 -8.48 54.22 -6.57
C SER A 177 -9.81 54.78 -6.06
N GLU A 178 -9.89 56.11 -6.04
CA GLU A 178 -11.10 56.88 -5.75
C GLU A 178 -12.09 56.78 -6.92
N THR A 179 -13.38 56.82 -6.62
CA THR A 179 -14.31 57.67 -7.36
C THR A 179 -15.52 57.95 -6.49
N GLU A 180 -15.76 59.24 -6.30
CA GLU A 180 -16.85 59.86 -5.57
C GLU A 180 -18.22 59.58 -6.22
N SER A 181 -19.27 59.56 -5.40
CA SER A 181 -20.55 60.16 -5.78
C SER A 181 -21.32 60.54 -4.52
N GLU A 182 -21.52 61.84 -4.39
CA GLU A 182 -22.26 62.57 -3.36
C GLU A 182 -23.70 62.07 -3.18
N THR A 183 -24.24 62.24 -1.98
CA THR A 183 -25.56 62.88 -1.82
C THR A 183 -25.72 63.37 -0.39
N GLU A 184 -25.95 64.68 -0.33
CA GLU A 184 -26.18 65.53 0.81
C GLU A 184 -27.48 65.17 1.55
N THR A 185 -27.52 65.38 2.86
CA THR A 185 -28.38 66.43 3.43
C THR A 185 -27.96 66.71 4.88
N GLU A 186 -27.67 67.98 5.10
CA GLU A 186 -27.10 68.60 6.28
C GLU A 186 -28.18 69.03 7.29
N THR A 187 -27.65 69.59 8.38
CA THR A 187 -28.19 70.62 9.29
C THR A 187 -29.00 70.15 10.50
N GLU A 188 -28.88 70.73 11.69
CA GLU A 188 -27.84 71.48 12.41
C GLU A 188 -28.46 71.86 13.77
N THR A 189 -27.63 72.24 14.74
CA THR A 189 -27.89 73.17 15.86
C THR A 189 -28.74 72.74 17.07
N GLU A 190 -28.03 72.62 18.22
CA GLU A 190 -28.17 73.32 19.53
C GLU A 190 -29.57 73.69 20.11
N PRO A 191 -29.70 74.12 21.39
CA PRO A 191 -29.26 73.56 22.68
C PRO A 191 -30.44 73.54 23.71
N THR A 192 -30.12 73.35 25.01
CA THR A 192 -30.90 73.70 26.23
C THR A 192 -32.10 72.86 26.72
N GLU A 193 -31.88 72.35 27.95
CA GLU A 193 -32.71 72.29 29.17
C GLU A 193 -34.18 71.82 29.20
N ASP A 194 -34.34 70.84 30.09
CA ASP A 194 -35.47 70.54 30.98
C ASP A 194 -36.85 70.23 30.39
N GLU A 195 -37.29 68.98 30.61
CA GLU A 195 -38.17 68.71 31.75
C GLU A 195 -38.38 67.20 31.97
N THR A 196 -37.96 66.77 33.16
CA THR A 196 -38.64 65.84 34.06
C THR A 196 -39.50 64.70 33.50
N ALA A 197 -39.09 63.45 33.78
CA ALA A 197 -39.86 62.55 34.66
C ALA A 197 -39.17 61.17 34.83
N LYS A 198 -38.53 61.02 36.00
CA LYS A 198 -38.38 59.78 36.80
C LYS A 198 -38.08 58.47 36.06
N ILE A 199 -36.80 58.05 36.11
CA ILE A 199 -36.46 56.62 36.25
C ILE A 199 -35.57 56.47 37.50
N PRO A 200 -35.91 55.57 38.42
CA PRO A 200 -35.46 55.63 39.81
C PRO A 200 -34.09 54.99 40.01
N ASP A 201 -33.39 55.53 41.00
CA ASP A 201 -32.47 54.82 41.89
C ASP A 201 -32.84 53.32 42.02
N LYS A 202 -31.95 52.42 41.60
CA LYS A 202 -31.92 51.04 42.10
C LYS A 202 -30.50 50.52 42.04
N LYS A 203 -29.82 50.62 43.19
CA LYS A 203 -28.71 49.75 43.62
C LYS A 203 -28.80 48.39 42.91
N SER A 204 -27.84 48.07 42.05
CA SER A 204 -27.81 46.80 41.32
C SER A 204 -27.80 45.64 42.31
N LYS A 205 -28.95 45.02 42.56
CA LYS A 205 -29.05 43.80 43.36
C LYS A 205 -28.26 42.71 42.62
N LYS A 206 -27.14 42.25 43.21
CA LYS A 206 -26.36 41.10 42.71
C LYS A 206 -27.33 39.94 42.44
N LYS A 207 -27.18 39.26 41.29
CA LYS A 207 -28.01 38.08 40.95
C LYS A 207 -27.89 37.01 42.05
N PRO A 208 -28.98 36.27 42.37
CA PRO A 208 -28.94 35.19 43.36
C PRO A 208 -27.83 34.17 43.12
N SER A 209 -27.59 33.77 41.86
CA SER A 209 -26.51 32.84 41.47
C SER A 209 -25.13 33.33 41.89
N PHE A 210 -24.87 34.64 41.81
CA PHE A 210 -23.59 35.23 42.21
C PHE A 210 -23.37 35.17 43.73
N ILE A 211 -24.41 35.48 44.51
CA ILE A 211 -24.35 35.45 45.98
C ILE A 211 -24.20 34.01 46.48
N LEU A 212 -24.99 33.09 45.93
CA LEU A 212 -24.91 31.67 46.27
C LEU A 212 -23.56 31.06 45.86
N LYS A 213 -22.97 31.51 44.76
CA LYS A 213 -21.62 31.13 44.36
C LYS A 213 -20.57 31.58 45.39
N GLU A 214 -20.61 32.83 45.86
CA GLU A 214 -19.69 33.34 46.90
C GLU A 214 -19.80 32.50 48.19
N LYS A 215 -21.03 32.25 48.67
CA LYS A 215 -21.27 31.40 49.86
C LYS A 215 -20.77 29.96 49.67
N MET A 216 -21.01 29.39 48.49
CA MET A 216 -20.57 28.03 48.18
C MET A 216 -19.04 27.94 48.19
N ILE A 217 -18.35 28.94 47.62
CA ILE A 217 -16.88 29.00 47.61
C ILE A 217 -16.34 29.06 49.05
N GLU A 218 -16.97 29.85 49.92
CA GLU A 218 -16.58 29.94 51.32
C GLU A 218 -16.75 28.61 52.07
N ILE A 219 -17.85 27.88 51.81
CA ILE A 219 -18.07 26.53 52.36
C ILE A 219 -17.07 25.51 51.78
N ALA A 220 -16.75 25.65 50.49
CA ALA A 220 -15.86 24.74 49.76
C ALA A 220 -14.40 24.91 50.16
N LYS A 221 -13.99 26.12 50.53
CA LYS A 221 -12.61 26.49 50.83
C LYS A 221 -11.96 25.54 51.82
N ASP A 222 -10.82 24.97 51.40
CA ASP A 222 -9.99 24.00 52.15
C ASP A 222 -10.69 22.71 52.62
N ARG A 223 -11.97 22.50 52.24
CA ARG A 223 -12.80 21.36 52.67
C ARG A 223 -13.21 20.48 51.50
N TYR A 224 -13.44 21.08 50.34
CA TYR A 224 -13.97 20.40 49.17
C TYR A 224 -13.17 20.70 47.90
N ARG A 225 -13.14 19.69 47.04
CA ARG A 225 -12.65 19.79 45.66
C ARG A 225 -13.69 19.18 44.72
N ARG A 226 -13.56 19.42 43.42
CA ARG A 226 -14.56 18.97 42.43
C ARG A 226 -13.94 18.38 41.19
N GLN A 227 -14.63 17.48 40.50
CA GLN A 227 -14.16 16.91 39.25
C GLN A 227 -14.61 17.76 38.05
N PHE A 228 -13.69 18.02 37.12
CA PHE A 228 -13.98 18.76 35.89
C PHE A 228 -14.99 18.00 35.02
N GLY A 229 -15.94 18.72 34.42
CA GLY A 229 -17.01 18.23 33.55
C GLY A 229 -18.16 17.54 34.29
N THR A 230 -17.88 16.57 35.16
CA THR A 230 -18.93 15.86 35.92
C THR A 230 -19.47 16.70 37.08
N GLY A 231 -18.58 17.47 37.74
CA GLY A 231 -18.89 18.23 38.95
C GLY A 231 -18.96 17.38 40.21
N ALA A 232 -18.55 16.11 40.18
CA ALA A 232 -18.52 15.25 41.37
C ALA A 232 -17.66 15.90 42.47
N ILE A 233 -18.14 15.86 43.72
CA ILE A 233 -17.53 16.58 44.85
C ILE A 233 -16.78 15.63 45.77
N TYR A 234 -15.61 16.07 46.20
CA TYR A 234 -14.68 15.34 47.04
C TYR A 234 -14.43 16.11 48.33
N LYS A 235 -14.56 15.42 49.47
CA LYS A 235 -14.36 15.97 50.81
C LYS A 235 -12.96 15.66 51.29
N LYS A 236 -12.28 16.66 51.87
CA LYS A 236 -10.96 16.50 52.48
C LYS A 236 -11.04 15.56 53.69
N ILE A 237 -10.19 14.54 53.71
CA ILE A 237 -9.99 13.63 54.85
C ILE A 237 -8.66 13.94 55.53
N THR A 238 -7.59 14.05 54.73
CA THR A 238 -6.26 14.47 55.18
C THR A 238 -5.73 15.60 54.28
N ASN A 239 -4.54 16.13 54.56
CA ASN A 239 -3.91 17.14 53.71
C ASN A 239 -3.54 16.64 52.30
N TYR A 240 -3.53 15.32 52.10
CA TYR A 240 -3.11 14.66 50.87
C TYR A 240 -4.16 13.71 50.29
N TYR A 241 -5.34 13.60 50.91
CA TYR A 241 -6.43 12.73 50.43
C TYR A 241 -7.81 13.38 50.57
N TYR A 242 -8.52 13.47 49.45
CA TYR A 242 -9.91 13.84 49.35
C TYR A 242 -10.74 12.62 48.89
N LYS A 243 -11.75 12.27 49.67
CA LYS A 243 -12.67 11.15 49.39
C LYS A 243 -13.89 11.64 48.62
N ARG A 244 -14.31 10.89 47.60
CA ARG A 244 -15.51 11.19 46.82
C ARG A 244 -16.74 11.16 47.75
N ALA A 245 -17.49 12.26 47.80
CA ALA A 245 -18.61 12.46 48.72
C ALA A 245 -19.95 12.60 47.98
N PHE A 246 -19.98 13.26 46.82
CA PHE A 246 -21.19 13.44 46.02
C PHE A 246 -20.91 13.17 44.54
N ASP A 247 -21.72 12.31 43.92
CA ASP A 247 -21.62 12.01 42.49
C ASP A 247 -22.26 13.10 41.62
N ASP A 248 -23.37 13.67 42.10
CA ASP A 248 -24.07 14.77 41.44
C ASP A 248 -23.84 16.08 42.21
N PRO A 249 -23.28 17.12 41.56
CA PRO A 249 -23.12 18.44 42.19
C PRO A 249 -24.43 19.05 42.71
N LYS A 250 -25.58 18.62 42.19
CA LYS A 250 -26.89 19.06 42.70
C LYS A 250 -27.16 18.56 44.12
N GLN A 251 -26.75 17.33 44.44
CA GLN A 251 -26.88 16.78 45.80
C GLN A 251 -26.06 17.60 46.80
N PHE A 252 -24.83 17.95 46.41
CA PHE A 252 -23.97 18.82 47.20
C PHE A 252 -24.61 20.19 47.44
N LEU A 253 -25.14 20.84 46.40
CA LEU A 253 -25.83 22.12 46.53
C LEU A 253 -27.06 22.03 47.45
N ASN A 254 -27.86 20.97 47.30
CA ASN A 254 -29.02 20.73 48.15
C ASN A 254 -28.63 20.52 49.62
N GLU A 255 -27.49 19.88 49.89
CA GLU A 255 -27.02 19.68 51.26
C GLU A 255 -26.51 20.98 51.89
N ILE A 256 -25.64 21.72 51.21
CA ILE A 256 -25.04 22.94 51.77
C ILE A 256 -26.02 24.11 51.85
N PHE A 257 -27.07 24.11 51.02
CA PHE A 257 -28.09 25.15 50.97
C PHE A 257 -29.49 24.67 51.38
N ILE A 258 -29.60 23.55 52.09
CA ILE A 258 -30.89 22.97 52.49
C ILE A 258 -31.81 23.99 53.19
N ASN A 259 -31.22 24.86 54.02
CA ASN A 259 -31.93 25.90 54.78
C ASN A 259 -31.81 27.30 54.18
N ASP A 260 -31.18 27.47 53.01
CA ASP A 260 -31.01 28.78 52.38
C ASP A 260 -32.26 29.13 51.53
N ARG A 261 -33.07 30.05 52.06
CA ARG A 261 -34.30 30.53 51.42
C ARG A 261 -34.06 31.11 50.02
N MET A 262 -32.87 31.64 49.74
CA MET A 262 -32.51 32.17 48.42
C MET A 262 -32.28 31.05 47.40
N TYR A 263 -31.66 29.94 47.82
CA TYR A 263 -31.48 28.77 46.97
C TYR A 263 -32.82 28.10 46.63
N GLN A 264 -33.71 27.93 47.61
CA GLN A 264 -35.05 27.36 47.40
C GLN A 264 -35.93 28.20 46.45
N MET A 265 -35.72 29.51 46.41
CA MET A 265 -36.50 30.44 45.58
C MET A 265 -35.81 30.83 44.27
N CYS A 266 -34.58 30.36 44.00
CA CYS A 266 -33.84 30.76 42.80
C CYS A 266 -34.33 30.03 41.53
N SER A 267 -34.18 30.69 40.38
CA SER A 267 -34.72 30.20 39.12
C SER A 267 -33.99 28.94 38.62
N GLN A 268 -34.59 28.20 37.68
CA GLN A 268 -33.89 27.09 37.01
C GLN A 268 -32.63 27.56 36.26
N SER A 269 -32.60 28.81 35.80
CA SER A 269 -31.42 29.39 35.14
C SER A 269 -30.28 29.59 36.13
N ASP A 270 -30.57 30.09 37.34
CA ASP A 270 -29.57 30.29 38.39
C ASP A 270 -28.97 28.96 38.85
N HIS A 271 -29.80 27.92 38.98
CA HIS A 271 -29.34 26.56 39.27
C HIS A 271 -28.39 26.03 38.19
N LYS A 272 -28.72 26.24 36.90
CA LYS A 272 -27.86 25.83 35.79
C LYS A 272 -26.52 26.57 35.81
N GLU A 273 -26.51 27.85 36.16
CA GLU A 273 -25.29 28.65 36.27
C GLU A 273 -24.38 28.16 37.42
N LEU A 274 -24.96 27.82 38.59
CA LEU A 274 -24.22 27.22 39.70
C LEU A 274 -23.64 25.85 39.32
N LEU A 275 -24.42 24.99 38.66
CA LEU A 275 -23.96 23.68 38.21
C LEU A 275 -22.86 23.80 37.16
N HIS A 276 -22.97 24.73 36.22
CA HIS A 276 -21.93 25.02 35.23
C HIS A 276 -20.65 25.53 35.89
N PHE A 277 -20.76 26.37 36.92
CA PHE A 277 -19.59 26.81 37.69
C PHE A 277 -18.86 25.64 38.36
N ILE A 278 -19.60 24.72 38.99
CA ILE A 278 -19.00 23.53 39.61
C ILE A 278 -18.34 22.64 38.53
N LYS A 279 -18.99 22.43 37.39
CA LYS A 279 -18.49 21.51 36.36
C LYS A 279 -17.27 22.05 35.62
N ASP A 280 -17.29 23.32 35.23
CA ASP A 280 -16.47 23.78 34.10
C ASP A 280 -15.60 25.01 34.42
N ILE A 281 -15.92 25.79 35.45
CA ILE A 281 -15.22 27.06 35.73
C ILE A 281 -14.15 26.83 36.80
N ALA A 282 -12.90 27.19 36.54
CA ALA A 282 -11.82 27.11 37.53
C ALA A 282 -11.93 28.20 38.62
N HIS A 283 -11.57 27.87 39.87
CA HIS A 283 -11.57 28.83 40.99
C HIS A 283 -10.48 28.48 42.03
N PRO A 284 -9.71 29.45 42.57
CA PRO A 284 -8.62 29.19 43.50
C PRO A 284 -9.06 28.52 44.82
N ASP A 285 -10.17 28.96 45.42
CA ASP A 285 -10.65 28.40 46.70
C ASP A 285 -11.56 27.16 46.55
N PHE A 286 -11.84 26.74 45.33
CA PHE A 286 -12.61 25.51 45.09
C PHE A 286 -11.95 24.85 43.89
N LEU A 287 -10.94 24.02 44.16
CA LEU A 287 -10.06 23.50 43.12
C LEU A 287 -10.64 22.27 42.43
N PHE A 288 -10.24 22.08 41.17
CA PHE A 288 -10.49 20.81 40.49
C PHE A 288 -9.59 19.71 41.08
N MET A 289 -10.14 18.50 41.17
CA MET A 289 -9.42 17.30 41.58
C MET A 289 -8.36 16.95 40.55
N LYS A 290 -7.11 16.89 41.00
CA LYS A 290 -5.96 16.44 40.23
C LYS A 290 -5.22 15.39 41.03
N ILE A 291 -5.24 14.14 40.55
CA ILE A 291 -4.53 13.03 41.19
C ILE A 291 -3.04 13.16 40.89
N ASP A 292 -2.22 12.99 41.92
CA ASP A 292 -0.78 12.81 41.79
C ASP A 292 -0.44 11.32 41.82
N TYR A 293 -0.03 10.79 40.67
CA TYR A 293 0.23 9.36 40.46
C TYR A 293 1.52 8.87 41.10
N ASP A 294 2.39 9.79 41.53
CA ASP A 294 3.67 9.47 42.13
C ASP A 294 3.57 9.22 43.64
N TYR A 295 2.39 9.40 44.25
CA TYR A 295 2.19 9.30 45.70
C TYR A 295 1.06 8.34 46.08
N MET A 296 1.34 7.49 47.07
CA MET A 296 0.36 6.61 47.75
C MET A 296 0.16 7.09 49.19
N GLY A 297 -1.09 7.16 49.64
CA GLY A 297 -1.41 7.62 50.99
C GLY A 297 -1.58 6.46 51.97
N PHE A 298 -1.11 6.69 53.18
CA PHE A 298 -1.30 5.84 54.35
C PHE A 298 -1.78 6.70 55.51
N LYS A 299 -2.25 6.09 56.59
CA LYS A 299 -2.75 6.82 57.76
C LYS A 299 -1.69 7.74 58.39
N ASN A 300 -0.44 7.27 58.42
CA ASN A 300 0.71 7.98 58.99
C ASN A 300 1.56 8.75 57.96
N GLY A 301 1.07 9.01 56.73
CA GLY A 301 1.83 9.80 55.75
C GLY A 301 1.66 9.36 54.30
N VAL A 302 2.65 9.68 53.47
CA VAL A 302 2.60 9.45 52.02
C VAL A 302 3.88 8.76 51.55
N TYR A 303 3.74 7.68 50.80
CA TYR A 303 4.84 6.99 50.13
C TYR A 303 5.06 7.56 48.72
N CYS A 304 6.28 8.02 48.44
CA CYS A 304 6.72 8.55 47.17
C CYS A 304 7.30 7.44 46.29
N LEU A 305 6.64 7.19 45.17
CA LEU A 305 7.07 6.18 44.20
C LEU A 305 8.27 6.65 43.36
N LYS A 306 8.57 7.95 43.28
CA LYS A 306 9.72 8.43 42.48
C LYS A 306 11.05 7.90 43.01
N ASP A 307 11.22 7.94 44.32
CA ASP A 307 12.47 7.68 45.02
C ASP A 307 12.36 6.58 46.09
N ALA A 308 11.17 5.96 46.23
CA ALA A 308 10.89 4.91 47.21
C ALA A 308 11.00 5.38 48.68
N THR A 309 10.64 6.64 48.95
CA THR A 309 10.72 7.26 50.28
C THR A 309 9.36 7.45 50.92
N PHE A 310 9.31 7.45 52.25
CA PHE A 310 8.10 7.75 53.01
C PHE A 310 8.18 9.16 53.63
N ILE A 311 7.11 9.93 53.48
CA ILE A 311 7.00 11.32 53.94
C ILE A 311 5.93 11.37 55.03
N VAL A 312 6.33 11.77 56.23
CA VAL A 312 5.43 11.97 57.37
C VAL A 312 4.44 13.13 57.13
N PRO A 313 3.25 13.12 57.75
CA PRO A 313 2.13 14.00 57.39
C PRO A 313 2.46 15.50 57.43
N GLU A 314 3.34 15.91 58.35
CA GLU A 314 3.75 17.30 58.57
C GLU A 314 4.64 17.83 57.43
N SER A 315 5.37 16.93 56.78
CA SER A 315 6.31 17.24 55.69
C SER A 315 5.70 17.05 54.30
N VAL A 316 4.42 16.64 54.22
CA VAL A 316 3.76 16.40 52.93
C VAL A 316 3.51 17.74 52.22
N PRO A 317 3.96 17.90 50.97
CA PRO A 317 3.73 19.13 50.21
C PRO A 317 2.24 19.48 50.08
N ASN A 318 1.93 20.77 50.16
CA ASN A 318 0.57 21.27 50.01
C ASN A 318 0.01 20.97 48.61
N GLY A 319 -1.28 20.63 48.56
CA GLY A 319 -2.01 20.45 47.32
C GLY A 319 -2.04 19.02 46.78
N ILE A 320 -1.25 18.10 47.34
CA ILE A 320 -1.19 16.69 46.93
C ILE A 320 -2.57 16.02 47.03
N GLN A 321 -2.85 15.17 46.07
CA GLN A 321 -3.93 14.18 46.12
C GLN A 321 -3.31 12.85 45.74
N VAL A 322 -3.20 11.93 46.70
CA VAL A 322 -2.64 10.60 46.46
C VAL A 322 -3.51 9.79 45.49
N ARG A 323 -2.86 8.86 44.78
CA ARG A 323 -3.51 8.00 43.78
C ARG A 323 -4.43 6.94 44.40
N VAL A 324 -4.09 6.49 45.60
CA VAL A 324 -4.80 5.53 46.44
C VAL A 324 -4.49 5.88 47.89
N TYR A 325 -5.42 5.58 48.80
CA TYR A 325 -5.26 5.79 50.24
C TYR A 325 -5.61 4.51 50.98
N HIS A 326 -4.71 4.05 51.85
CA HIS A 326 -4.90 2.91 52.72
C HIS A 326 -5.08 3.39 54.16
N ASP A 327 -6.10 2.86 54.85
CA ASP A 327 -6.45 3.26 56.23
C ASP A 327 -5.66 2.46 57.30
N PHE A 328 -4.38 2.27 57.05
CA PHE A 328 -3.42 1.67 57.98
C PHE A 328 -2.07 2.39 57.89
N ASP A 329 -1.21 2.15 58.88
CA ASP A 329 0.10 2.79 58.97
C ASP A 329 1.12 2.11 58.04
N TYR A 330 1.88 2.92 57.31
CA TYR A 330 3.04 2.45 56.57
C TYR A 330 4.16 2.06 57.55
N ASN A 331 4.48 0.77 57.58
CA ASN A 331 5.57 0.20 58.38
C ASN A 331 6.39 -0.76 57.52
N ILE A 332 7.72 -0.57 57.49
CA ILE A 332 8.64 -1.51 56.83
C ILE A 332 9.02 -2.58 57.85
N LEU A 333 8.69 -3.83 57.54
CA LEU A 333 9.03 -4.99 58.35
C LEU A 333 10.42 -5.52 58.02
N LYS A 334 11.08 -6.12 59.01
CA LYS A 334 12.36 -6.82 58.82
C LYS A 334 12.17 -8.15 58.09
N GLU A 335 11.09 -8.86 58.40
CA GLU A 335 10.74 -10.17 57.84
C GLU A 335 9.31 -10.10 57.28
N THR A 336 9.06 -10.82 56.19
CA THR A 336 7.75 -10.89 55.54
C THR A 336 7.37 -12.37 55.39
N PRO A 337 7.06 -13.07 56.50
CA PRO A 337 6.95 -14.52 56.52
C PRO A 337 5.90 -15.09 55.53
N LEU A 338 4.82 -14.36 55.24
CA LEU A 338 3.80 -14.81 54.29
C LEU A 338 4.30 -14.70 52.85
N LEU A 339 4.88 -13.55 52.48
CA LEU A 339 5.46 -13.33 51.15
C LEU A 339 6.71 -14.19 50.93
N ASP A 340 7.59 -14.29 51.91
CA ASP A 340 8.83 -15.07 51.83
C ASP A 340 8.48 -16.55 51.63
N LYS A 341 7.53 -17.11 52.41
CA LYS A 341 7.01 -18.47 52.20
C LYS A 341 6.43 -18.65 50.79
N PHE A 342 5.68 -17.67 50.28
CA PHE A 342 5.10 -17.72 48.95
C PHE A 342 6.16 -17.72 47.84
N PHE A 343 7.14 -16.82 47.91
CA PHE A 343 8.20 -16.70 46.93
C PHE A 343 9.16 -17.88 46.96
N ASP A 344 9.61 -18.32 48.14
CA ASP A 344 10.52 -19.46 48.29
C ASP A 344 9.90 -20.77 47.78
N TYR A 345 8.57 -20.90 47.87
CA TYR A 345 7.86 -22.05 47.32
C TYR A 345 7.79 -22.03 45.79
N GLN A 346 7.75 -20.85 45.16
CA GLN A 346 7.57 -20.72 43.71
C GLN A 346 8.88 -20.53 42.93
N PHE A 347 9.87 -19.87 43.52
CA PHE A 347 11.02 -19.33 42.82
C PHE A 347 12.30 -19.40 43.65
N ASP A 348 13.44 -19.45 42.96
CA ASP A 348 14.73 -19.18 43.59
C ASP A 348 14.89 -17.68 43.92
N THR A 349 15.93 -17.35 44.69
CA THR A 349 16.20 -15.98 45.16
C THR A 349 16.45 -14.99 44.01
N GLU A 350 17.18 -15.40 42.97
CA GLU A 350 17.50 -14.54 41.82
C GLU A 350 16.22 -14.19 41.04
N THR A 351 15.39 -15.20 40.78
CA THR A 351 14.10 -15.05 40.12
C THR A 351 13.14 -14.19 40.96
N THR A 352 13.11 -14.39 42.27
CA THR A 352 12.31 -13.59 43.21
C THR A 352 12.69 -12.11 43.16
N GLU A 353 13.99 -11.80 43.24
CA GLU A 353 14.50 -10.43 43.13
C GLU A 353 14.11 -9.80 41.77
N PHE A 354 14.23 -10.57 40.69
CA PHE A 354 13.83 -10.12 39.37
C PHE A 354 12.31 -9.88 39.24
N ILE A 355 11.47 -10.69 39.91
CA ILE A 355 10.02 -10.45 39.99
C ILE A 355 9.73 -9.15 40.76
N TYR A 356 10.40 -8.88 41.88
CA TYR A 356 10.27 -7.59 42.57
C TYR A 356 10.63 -6.42 41.65
N PHE A 357 11.70 -6.52 40.88
CA PHE A 357 12.07 -5.55 39.84
C PHE A 357 10.94 -5.35 38.82
N MET A 358 10.39 -6.44 38.28
CA MET A 358 9.32 -6.40 37.28
C MET A 358 8.04 -5.74 37.82
N LEU A 359 7.63 -6.09 39.04
CA LEU A 359 6.47 -5.50 39.71
C LEU A 359 6.70 -4.03 40.06
N GLY A 360 7.91 -3.67 40.52
CA GLY A 360 8.30 -2.30 40.83
C GLY A 360 8.30 -1.37 39.62
N ARG A 361 8.62 -1.90 38.44
CA ARG A 361 8.48 -1.20 37.16
C ARG A 361 7.01 -0.89 36.86
N ALA A 362 6.13 -1.84 37.15
CA ALA A 362 4.70 -1.71 36.92
C ALA A 362 4.00 -0.74 37.89
N LEU A 363 4.67 -0.18 38.90
CA LEU A 363 4.12 0.78 39.86
C LEU A 363 4.15 2.25 39.39
N THR A 364 4.91 2.59 38.35
CA THR A 364 5.04 3.99 37.89
C THR A 364 4.97 4.09 36.38
N LYS A 365 4.83 5.31 35.85
CA LYS A 365 5.16 5.58 34.45
C LYS A 365 6.57 5.05 34.15
N ILE A 366 6.68 4.33 33.03
CA ILE A 366 7.93 3.74 32.58
C ILE A 366 8.95 4.86 32.34
N ARG A 367 10.08 4.81 33.05
CA ARG A 367 11.21 5.76 32.91
C ARG A 367 12.49 5.07 32.43
N ASP A 368 12.48 3.74 32.34
CA ASP A 368 13.54 2.95 31.75
C ASP A 368 13.35 2.78 30.23
N LYS A 369 14.39 2.23 29.59
CA LYS A 369 14.39 1.82 28.17
C LYS A 369 14.49 0.29 28.03
N PHE A 370 14.00 -0.48 29.01
CA PHE A 370 14.12 -1.94 29.00
C PHE A 370 13.10 -2.63 28.08
N ASP A 371 12.02 -1.94 27.69
CA ASP A 371 11.07 -2.34 26.63
C ASP A 371 10.53 -3.78 26.71
N PHE A 372 10.02 -4.20 27.88
CA PHE A 372 9.37 -5.50 28.05
C PHE A 372 8.00 -5.42 28.79
N MET A 373 7.25 -6.52 28.67
CA MET A 373 5.98 -6.86 29.29
C MET A 373 6.15 -8.17 30.07
N VAL A 374 5.41 -8.31 31.17
CA VAL A 374 5.48 -9.47 32.06
C VAL A 374 4.31 -10.39 31.77
N MET A 375 4.58 -11.68 31.64
CA MET A 375 3.57 -12.72 31.54
C MET A 375 3.77 -13.73 32.68
N LEU A 376 2.75 -13.92 33.51
CA LEU A 376 2.76 -14.92 34.58
C LEU A 376 2.11 -16.20 34.04
N VAL A 377 2.87 -17.28 33.90
CA VAL A 377 2.39 -18.55 33.33
C VAL A 377 2.58 -19.67 34.33
N GLY A 378 1.59 -20.52 34.50
CA GLY A 378 1.73 -21.70 35.36
C GLY A 378 0.41 -22.38 35.67
N VAL A 379 0.48 -23.48 36.41
CA VAL A 379 -0.67 -24.32 36.76
C VAL A 379 -1.71 -23.57 37.60
N GLY A 380 -2.98 -23.98 37.50
CA GLY A 380 -4.05 -23.42 38.34
C GLY A 380 -3.75 -23.63 39.82
N GLY A 381 -4.01 -22.63 40.67
CA GLY A 381 -3.72 -22.72 42.11
C GLY A 381 -2.28 -22.42 42.53
N ALA A 382 -1.41 -21.97 41.61
CA ALA A 382 -0.03 -21.57 41.94
C ALA A 382 0.12 -20.13 42.51
N GLY A 383 -0.99 -19.43 42.77
CA GLY A 383 -0.96 -18.08 43.36
C GLY A 383 -0.61 -16.92 42.43
N LYS A 384 -0.72 -17.09 41.11
CA LYS A 384 -0.51 -16.00 40.11
C LYS A 384 -1.38 -14.77 40.38
N SER A 385 -2.67 -14.99 40.66
CA SER A 385 -3.65 -13.91 40.91
C SER A 385 -3.31 -13.10 42.15
N LEU A 386 -2.68 -13.70 43.16
CA LEU A 386 -2.26 -13.01 44.39
C LEU A 386 -1.33 -11.82 44.06
N LEU A 387 -0.30 -12.02 43.23
CA LEU A 387 0.61 -10.94 42.84
C LEU A 387 -0.08 -9.84 42.03
N VAL A 388 -1.00 -10.22 41.14
CA VAL A 388 -1.76 -9.26 40.32
C VAL A 388 -2.71 -8.43 41.19
N ASN A 389 -3.36 -9.06 42.17
CA ASN A 389 -4.26 -8.39 43.12
C ASN A 389 -3.47 -7.44 44.02
N LEU A 390 -2.38 -7.91 44.66
CA LEU A 390 -1.51 -7.06 45.47
C LEU A 390 -0.96 -5.88 44.67
N LEU A 391 -0.55 -6.07 43.41
CA LEU A 391 -0.13 -4.97 42.56
C LEU A 391 -1.29 -3.99 42.25
N SER A 392 -2.49 -4.51 42.04
CA SER A 392 -3.69 -3.72 41.74
C SER A 392 -4.13 -2.87 42.92
N GLU A 393 -3.93 -3.33 44.16
CA GLU A 393 -4.18 -2.56 45.39
C GLU A 393 -3.32 -1.30 45.50
N ALA A 394 -2.19 -1.25 44.79
CA ALA A 394 -1.41 -0.02 44.70
C ALA A 394 -2.12 1.07 43.87
N TYR A 395 -3.20 0.76 43.15
CA TYR A 395 -3.91 1.65 42.23
C TYR A 395 -5.35 1.91 42.66
N GLY A 396 -5.88 3.08 42.31
CA GLY A 396 -7.32 3.31 42.46
C GLY A 396 -8.12 2.47 41.44
N SER A 397 -9.35 2.06 41.77
CA SER A 397 -10.20 1.23 40.89
C SER A 397 -10.41 1.83 39.49
N ALA A 398 -10.51 3.16 39.38
CA ALA A 398 -10.62 3.84 38.09
C ALA A 398 -9.32 3.80 37.26
N GLN A 399 -8.17 3.51 37.88
CA GLN A 399 -6.84 3.47 37.25
C GLN A 399 -6.48 2.07 36.75
N VAL A 400 -7.14 1.02 37.23
CA VAL A 400 -6.96 -0.37 36.76
C VAL A 400 -7.87 -0.63 35.55
N GLY A 401 -7.31 -1.19 34.49
CA GLY A 401 -8.04 -1.71 33.33
C GLY A 401 -7.98 -3.22 33.29
N ILE A 402 -9.12 -3.89 33.12
CA ILE A 402 -9.16 -5.35 32.97
C ILE A 402 -9.41 -5.67 31.50
N LEU A 403 -8.46 -6.36 30.87
CA LEU A 403 -8.55 -6.83 29.51
C LEU A 403 -9.15 -8.24 29.49
N GLY A 404 -10.46 -8.32 29.23
CA GLY A 404 -11.23 -9.56 29.16
C GLY A 404 -11.40 -10.12 27.75
N SER A 405 -11.91 -11.36 27.66
CA SER A 405 -12.08 -12.10 26.40
C SER A 405 -13.12 -11.51 25.42
N SER A 406 -14.04 -10.67 25.91
CA SER A 406 -15.08 -9.96 25.14
C SER A 406 -14.60 -8.66 24.47
N PHE A 407 -13.30 -8.55 24.23
CA PHE A 407 -12.65 -7.36 23.69
C PHE A 407 -13.06 -7.05 22.24
N GLN A 408 -13.42 -5.79 21.94
CA GLN A 408 -13.80 -5.34 20.60
C GLN A 408 -12.60 -4.97 19.72
N ASP A 409 -12.64 -5.40 18.45
CA ASP A 409 -11.52 -5.29 17.51
C ASP A 409 -11.16 -3.86 17.05
N ARG A 410 -12.06 -2.85 17.09
CA ARG A 410 -11.74 -1.50 16.54
C ARG A 410 -11.43 -0.42 17.57
N PHE A 411 -12.21 -0.36 18.65
CA PHE A 411 -12.08 0.70 19.68
C PHE A 411 -11.82 0.14 21.08
N GLY A 412 -11.57 -1.16 21.22
CA GLY A 412 -11.42 -1.79 22.54
C GLY A 412 -10.33 -1.14 23.40
N LEU A 413 -9.21 -0.72 22.80
CA LEU A 413 -8.10 -0.08 23.54
C LEU A 413 -8.44 1.33 24.05
N CYS A 414 -9.48 2.00 23.51
CA CYS A 414 -9.88 3.33 23.94
C CYS A 414 -10.33 3.35 25.41
N GLU A 415 -10.89 2.25 25.90
CA GLU A 415 -11.32 2.11 27.31
C GLU A 415 -10.13 2.14 28.29
N PHE A 416 -8.93 1.82 27.80
CA PHE A 416 -7.71 1.77 28.61
C PHE A 416 -6.86 3.05 28.53
N ALA A 417 -7.23 4.03 27.69
CA ALA A 417 -6.41 5.22 27.44
C ALA A 417 -6.05 6.03 28.69
N ASN A 418 -6.93 6.02 29.71
CA ASN A 418 -6.74 6.74 30.97
C ASN A 418 -6.33 5.83 32.14
N LYS A 419 -6.08 4.54 31.88
CA LYS A 419 -5.68 3.57 32.90
C LYS A 419 -4.17 3.62 33.12
N GLN A 420 -3.72 3.38 34.36
CA GLN A 420 -2.30 3.34 34.72
C GLN A 420 -1.71 1.94 34.61
N ILE A 421 -2.53 0.91 34.82
CA ILE A 421 -2.17 -0.49 34.66
C ILE A 421 -3.29 -1.23 33.95
N VAL A 422 -2.92 -2.18 33.10
CA VAL A 422 -3.84 -3.09 32.44
C VAL A 422 -3.47 -4.51 32.83
N THR A 423 -4.43 -5.23 33.40
CA THR A 423 -4.29 -6.64 33.80
C THR A 423 -5.15 -7.50 32.87
N SER A 424 -4.76 -8.75 32.67
CA SER A 424 -5.49 -9.70 31.83
C SER A 424 -5.33 -11.10 32.41
N ASP A 425 -6.44 -11.71 32.80
CA ASP A 425 -6.44 -13.10 33.27
C ASP A 425 -6.28 -14.07 32.09
N ASP A 426 -6.93 -13.74 30.96
CA ASP A 426 -6.85 -14.46 29.70
C ASP A 426 -6.66 -13.48 28.54
N MET A 427 -5.53 -13.60 27.84
CA MET A 427 -5.23 -12.74 26.69
C MET A 427 -6.31 -12.91 25.60
N PRO A 428 -6.95 -11.83 25.11
CA PRO A 428 -7.99 -11.94 24.10
C PRO A 428 -7.45 -12.50 22.79
N ARG A 429 -8.17 -13.45 22.18
CA ARG A 429 -7.78 -14.07 20.89
C ARG A 429 -7.63 -13.05 19.75
N ASN A 430 -8.24 -11.87 19.86
CA ASN A 430 -8.26 -10.84 18.84
C ASN A 430 -7.34 -9.63 19.14
N ILE A 431 -6.47 -9.67 20.15
CA ILE A 431 -5.59 -8.52 20.45
C ILE A 431 -4.67 -8.16 19.25
N ALA A 432 -4.31 -9.14 18.42
CA ALA A 432 -3.57 -8.91 17.17
C ALA A 432 -4.39 -8.21 16.07
N LYS A 433 -5.74 -8.24 16.16
CA LYS A 433 -6.65 -7.58 15.21
C LYS A 433 -7.02 -6.16 15.60
N THR A 434 -6.65 -5.71 16.80
CA THR A 434 -6.94 -4.34 17.21
C THR A 434 -6.22 -3.36 16.28
N GLU A 435 -6.97 -2.68 15.40
CA GLU A 435 -6.47 -1.76 14.36
C GLU A 435 -5.83 -0.47 14.91
N ILE A 436 -5.29 -0.49 16.13
CA ILE A 436 -4.25 0.46 16.51
C ILE A 436 -2.95 -0.12 15.98
N ARG A 437 -2.57 0.31 14.77
CA ARG A 437 -1.17 0.34 14.37
C ARG A 437 -0.41 1.07 15.48
N PHE A 438 0.11 0.34 16.47
CA PHE A 438 1.36 0.75 17.08
C PHE A 438 2.29 1.06 15.90
N SER A 439 3.05 2.15 15.92
CA SER A 439 3.86 2.58 14.77
C SER A 439 5.03 1.64 14.42
N PHE A 440 4.91 0.35 14.77
CA PHE A 440 5.62 -0.78 14.22
C PHE A 440 4.65 -1.48 13.25
N ASP A 441 5.05 -1.69 12.00
CA ASP A 441 4.33 -2.54 11.05
C ASP A 441 4.20 -3.97 11.63
N ALA A 442 3.24 -4.18 12.52
CA ALA A 442 3.00 -5.44 13.19
C ALA A 442 2.31 -6.38 12.20
N ASP A 443 3.12 -7.25 11.60
CA ASP A 443 2.67 -8.41 10.85
C ASP A 443 1.72 -9.25 11.74
N PRO A 444 0.50 -9.62 11.29
CA PRO A 444 -0.44 -10.43 12.08
C PRO A 444 0.12 -11.76 12.60
N SER A 445 1.25 -12.22 12.07
CA SER A 445 1.98 -13.42 12.49
C SER A 445 3.21 -13.17 13.38
N ASP A 446 3.44 -11.94 13.87
CA ASP A 446 4.65 -11.52 14.62
C ASP A 446 5.95 -12.11 14.02
N THR A 447 6.04 -12.14 12.70
CA THR A 447 7.11 -12.88 11.98
C THR A 447 8.48 -12.23 12.22
N SER A 448 8.52 -10.92 12.44
CA SER A 448 9.70 -10.18 12.90
C SER A 448 10.04 -10.42 14.39
N GLY A 449 9.10 -10.94 15.19
CA GLY A 449 9.27 -11.17 16.63
C GLY A 449 9.29 -9.89 17.46
N GLU A 450 8.60 -8.85 17.00
CA GLU A 450 8.53 -7.51 17.59
C GLU A 450 7.79 -7.52 18.92
N ILE A 451 6.77 -8.39 19.05
CA ILE A 451 6.02 -8.58 20.29
C ILE A 451 6.74 -9.59 21.17
N ILE A 452 7.09 -10.76 20.63
CA ILE A 452 7.73 -11.85 21.41
C ILE A 452 9.03 -11.42 22.06
N ARG A 453 9.83 -10.54 21.43
CA ARG A 453 11.05 -10.01 22.07
C ARG A 453 10.73 -9.26 23.36
N ARG A 454 9.58 -8.60 23.44
CA ARG A 454 9.16 -7.81 24.60
C ARG A 454 8.47 -8.64 25.68
N ILE A 455 8.36 -9.97 25.54
CA ILE A 455 7.69 -10.80 26.56
C ILE A 455 8.74 -11.48 27.44
N LEU A 456 8.63 -11.27 28.76
CA LEU A 456 9.32 -12.08 29.77
C LEU A 456 8.30 -12.93 30.53
N ILE A 457 8.56 -14.23 30.60
CA ILE A 457 7.64 -15.22 31.18
C ILE A 457 8.15 -15.67 32.54
N ALA A 458 7.40 -15.39 33.61
CA ALA A 458 7.64 -15.96 34.93
C ALA A 458 6.84 -17.27 35.07
N HIS A 459 7.54 -18.38 35.27
CA HIS A 459 6.96 -19.71 35.33
C HIS A 459 6.63 -20.15 36.76
N PHE A 460 5.34 -20.21 37.10
CA PHE A 460 4.83 -20.76 38.35
C PHE A 460 4.66 -22.28 38.21
N ALA A 461 5.74 -23.01 38.53
CA ALA A 461 5.80 -24.45 38.35
C ALA A 461 5.01 -25.24 39.41
N ASN A 462 4.90 -24.70 40.63
CA ASN A 462 4.44 -25.44 41.79
C ASN A 462 2.96 -25.12 42.09
N SER A 463 2.07 -26.12 41.99
CA SER A 463 0.70 -25.99 42.45
C SER A 463 0.65 -26.10 43.97
N ILE A 464 -0.01 -25.16 44.63
CA ILE A 464 -0.21 -25.22 46.08
C ILE A 464 -1.20 -26.36 46.38
N PRO A 465 -0.85 -27.31 47.29
CA PRO A 465 -1.76 -28.37 47.74
C PRO A 465 -3.06 -27.82 48.34
N ASP A 466 -4.19 -28.51 48.14
CA ASP A 466 -5.50 -28.02 48.57
C ASP A 466 -5.63 -27.81 50.09
N ASP A 467 -4.92 -28.61 50.89
CA ASP A 467 -4.86 -28.54 52.35
C ASP A 467 -3.98 -27.40 52.88
N GLU A 468 -3.06 -26.88 52.06
CA GLU A 468 -2.20 -25.75 52.39
C GLU A 468 -2.71 -24.40 51.84
N LYS A 469 -3.81 -24.39 51.08
CA LYS A 469 -4.40 -23.17 50.51
C LYS A 469 -5.05 -22.31 51.59
N ASP A 470 -4.48 -21.13 51.81
CA ASP A 470 -5.07 -20.09 52.65
C ASP A 470 -5.91 -19.12 51.80
N MET A 471 -7.23 -19.21 51.94
CA MET A 471 -8.18 -18.35 51.19
C MET A 471 -8.17 -16.89 51.64
N LEU A 472 -7.56 -16.56 52.79
CA LEU A 472 -7.45 -15.20 53.34
C LEU A 472 -6.02 -14.66 53.26
N LEU A 473 -5.15 -15.31 52.50
CA LEU A 473 -3.74 -14.92 52.41
C LEU A 473 -3.56 -13.49 51.90
N GLU A 474 -4.36 -13.07 50.93
CA GLU A 474 -4.34 -11.72 50.38
C GLU A 474 -4.64 -10.67 51.46
N ASP A 475 -5.74 -10.83 52.20
CA ASP A 475 -6.13 -9.92 53.28
C ASP A 475 -5.06 -9.87 54.38
N LYS A 476 -4.49 -11.03 54.76
CA LYS A 476 -3.41 -11.09 55.76
C LYS A 476 -2.16 -10.34 55.29
N ILE A 477 -1.78 -10.46 54.01
CA ILE A 477 -0.66 -9.71 53.45
C ILE A 477 -1.00 -8.22 53.39
N MET A 478 -2.23 -7.85 53.04
CA MET A 478 -2.69 -6.47 53.03
C MET A 478 -2.57 -5.80 54.39
N ASP A 479 -2.96 -6.51 55.46
CA ASP A 479 -2.93 -5.99 56.83
C ASP A 479 -1.53 -5.94 57.45
N THR A 480 -0.63 -6.85 57.05
CA THR A 480 0.66 -7.03 57.74
C THR A 480 1.88 -6.66 56.89
N GLU A 481 1.94 -7.06 55.61
CA GLU A 481 3.18 -7.08 54.83
C GLU A 481 3.17 -6.15 53.60
N PHE A 482 2.01 -5.61 53.20
CA PHE A 482 1.83 -4.87 51.95
C PHE A 482 2.73 -3.64 51.79
N ALA A 483 2.91 -2.84 52.84
CA ALA A 483 3.81 -1.69 52.81
C ALA A 483 5.25 -2.11 52.49
N THR A 484 5.70 -3.25 53.05
CA THR A 484 7.02 -3.82 52.79
C THR A 484 7.12 -4.39 51.39
N PHE A 485 6.07 -5.07 50.90
CA PHE A 485 5.99 -5.56 49.52
C PHE A 485 6.15 -4.44 48.49
N ILE A 486 5.36 -3.38 48.60
CA ILE A 486 5.43 -2.23 47.70
C ILE A 486 6.80 -1.54 47.78
N HIS A 487 7.35 -1.42 48.99
CA HIS A 487 8.68 -0.87 49.18
C HIS A 487 9.74 -1.72 48.46
N ARG A 488 9.77 -3.04 48.70
CA ARG A 488 10.71 -3.99 48.06
C ARG A 488 10.60 -3.94 46.54
N CYS A 489 9.38 -4.03 45.99
CA CYS A 489 9.15 -3.88 44.55
C CYS A 489 9.81 -2.59 44.03
N ARG A 490 9.48 -1.45 44.65
CA ARG A 490 9.90 -0.15 44.13
C ARG A 490 11.38 0.12 44.32
N SER A 491 11.94 -0.19 45.49
CA SER A 491 13.36 -0.02 45.78
C SER A 491 14.21 -0.87 44.85
N THR A 492 13.83 -2.14 44.62
CA THR A 492 14.54 -3.05 43.71
C THR A 492 14.50 -2.51 42.28
N TYR A 493 13.36 -2.02 41.80
CA TYR A 493 13.28 -1.39 40.48
C TYR A 493 14.26 -0.22 40.32
N LEU A 494 14.30 0.69 41.30
CA LEU A 494 15.21 1.84 41.27
C LEU A 494 16.68 1.42 41.34
N GLN A 495 17.01 0.38 42.11
CA GLN A 495 18.36 -0.19 42.16
C GLN A 495 18.78 -0.75 40.80
N TYR A 496 17.90 -1.51 40.13
CA TYR A 496 18.18 -2.07 38.80
C TYR A 496 18.33 -0.97 37.74
N CYS A 497 17.49 0.07 37.78
CA CYS A 497 17.62 1.21 36.87
C CYS A 497 18.97 1.92 37.03
N ARG A 498 19.52 1.99 38.25
CA ARG A 498 20.85 2.56 38.51
C ARG A 498 21.97 1.61 38.07
N LYS A 499 21.85 0.31 38.41
CA LYS A 499 22.88 -0.71 38.19
C LYS A 499 23.05 -1.07 36.71
N TYR A 500 21.95 -1.12 35.97
CA TYR A 500 21.90 -1.56 34.57
C TYR A 500 21.53 -0.42 33.61
N ALA A 501 21.80 0.82 34.00
CA ALA A 501 21.56 1.99 33.16
C ALA A 501 22.26 1.82 31.79
N GLY A 502 21.49 1.96 30.71
CA GLY A 502 22.00 1.82 29.34
C GLY A 502 22.26 0.38 28.88
N GLN A 503 22.04 -0.62 29.73
CA GLN A 503 22.13 -2.04 29.35
C GLN A 503 20.78 -2.55 28.84
N ASN A 504 20.84 -3.58 28.00
CA ASN A 504 19.64 -4.29 27.53
C ASN A 504 19.17 -5.28 28.62
N ILE A 505 17.86 -5.40 28.83
CA ILE A 505 17.27 -6.34 29.81
C ILE A 505 17.81 -7.77 29.66
N TYR A 506 18.13 -8.20 28.43
CA TYR A 506 18.63 -9.55 28.16
C TYR A 506 20.07 -9.79 28.64
N THR A 507 20.80 -8.76 29.08
CA THR A 507 22.16 -8.94 29.61
C THR A 507 22.18 -9.32 31.09
N PHE A 508 21.06 -9.14 31.80
CA PHE A 508 20.99 -9.34 33.25
C PHE A 508 19.73 -10.08 33.72
N CYS A 509 18.75 -10.34 32.85
CA CYS A 509 17.64 -11.19 33.24
C CYS A 509 18.11 -12.65 33.44
N PRO A 510 17.54 -13.39 34.41
CA PRO A 510 17.88 -14.79 34.61
C PRO A 510 17.68 -15.63 33.34
N ASN A 511 18.56 -16.61 33.10
CA ASN A 511 18.60 -17.38 31.84
C ASN A 511 17.27 -18.06 31.48
N HIS A 512 16.50 -18.53 32.47
CA HIS A 512 15.23 -19.19 32.22
C HIS A 512 14.21 -18.27 31.52
N PHE A 513 14.26 -16.95 31.73
CA PHE A 513 13.42 -15.99 31.00
C PHE A 513 13.79 -15.93 29.51
N LEU A 514 15.08 -16.01 29.18
CA LEU A 514 15.58 -16.02 27.79
C LEU A 514 15.20 -17.32 27.09
N GLU A 515 15.36 -18.45 27.77
CA GLU A 515 14.97 -19.77 27.25
C GLU A 515 13.47 -19.84 26.96
N SER A 516 12.64 -19.36 27.90
CA SER A 516 11.18 -19.36 27.78
C SER A 516 10.70 -18.50 26.61
N ARG A 517 11.30 -17.31 26.45
CA ARG A 517 11.06 -16.43 25.30
C ARG A 517 11.43 -17.12 23.98
N ASP A 518 12.58 -17.78 23.94
CA ASP A 518 13.06 -18.48 22.75
C ASP A 518 12.19 -19.69 22.40
N MET A 519 11.68 -20.42 23.40
CA MET A 519 10.70 -21.49 23.20
C MET A 519 9.39 -20.95 22.64
N LEU A 520 8.86 -19.86 23.22
CA LEU A 520 7.66 -19.20 22.71
C LEU A 520 7.85 -18.77 21.24
N ARG A 521 9.00 -18.16 20.92
CA ARG A 521 9.35 -17.76 19.56
C ARG A 521 9.38 -18.93 18.58
N GLY A 522 10.01 -20.04 18.98
CA GLY A 522 10.07 -21.25 18.16
C GLY A 522 8.70 -21.93 17.97
N SER A 523 7.77 -21.77 18.90
CA SER A 523 6.42 -22.34 18.80
C SER A 523 5.53 -21.60 17.79
N ILE A 524 5.77 -20.30 17.59
CA ILE A 524 4.95 -19.44 16.71
C ILE A 524 5.63 -19.25 15.34
N ASN A 525 6.97 -19.25 15.29
CA ASN A 525 7.74 -18.99 14.09
C ASN A 525 8.57 -20.20 13.66
N GLU A 526 8.08 -20.90 12.64
CA GLU A 526 8.73 -22.10 12.11
C GLU A 526 10.06 -21.81 11.41
N SER A 527 10.24 -20.63 10.82
CA SER A 527 11.51 -20.24 10.20
C SER A 527 12.59 -20.06 11.26
N TYR A 528 12.23 -19.48 12.41
CA TYR A 528 13.11 -19.33 13.57
C TYR A 528 13.47 -20.69 14.17
N GLN A 529 12.49 -21.58 14.38
CA GLN A 529 12.72 -22.92 14.89
C GLN A 529 13.63 -23.74 13.97
N PHE A 530 13.38 -23.68 12.66
CA PHE A 530 14.23 -24.33 11.66
C PHE A 530 15.67 -23.80 11.73
N ALA A 531 15.85 -22.48 11.77
CA ALA A 531 17.16 -21.85 11.85
C ALA A 531 17.94 -22.29 13.09
N LYS A 532 17.33 -22.16 14.29
CA LYS A 532 17.99 -22.52 15.55
C LYS A 532 18.35 -24.01 15.62
N ALA A 533 17.55 -24.89 15.02
CA ALA A 533 17.79 -26.33 15.05
C ALA A 533 18.79 -26.83 13.99
N HIS A 534 18.83 -26.20 12.80
CA HIS A 534 19.53 -26.75 11.62
C HIS A 534 20.64 -25.86 11.07
N ILE A 535 20.78 -24.63 11.55
CA ILE A 535 21.79 -23.69 11.07
C ILE A 535 22.72 -23.37 12.23
N LYS A 536 24.02 -23.58 12.01
CA LYS A 536 25.06 -23.25 12.96
C LYS A 536 26.07 -22.34 12.28
N TYR A 537 26.37 -21.22 12.93
CA TYR A 537 27.51 -20.41 12.55
C TYR A 537 28.82 -21.17 12.81
N SER A 538 29.76 -21.07 11.90
CA SER A 538 31.14 -21.56 12.05
C SER A 538 32.08 -20.42 11.73
N GLU A 539 33.12 -20.20 12.55
CA GLU A 539 34.10 -19.16 12.28
C GLU A 539 34.81 -19.38 10.94
N PRO A 540 35.15 -18.30 10.20
CA PRO A 540 35.92 -18.41 8.97
C PRO A 540 37.31 -18.98 9.29
N VAL A 541 37.72 -20.02 8.58
CA VAL A 541 39.11 -20.49 8.62
C VAL A 541 39.96 -19.52 7.80
N GLU A 542 41.09 -19.09 8.34
CA GLU A 542 42.00 -18.14 7.68
C GLU A 542 42.39 -18.62 6.27
N GLY A 543 42.10 -17.80 5.25
CA GLY A 543 42.34 -18.13 3.84
C GLY A 543 41.22 -18.87 3.10
N GLN A 544 40.10 -19.23 3.74
CA GLN A 544 38.90 -19.74 3.07
C GLN A 544 37.84 -18.67 2.89
N GLU A 545 37.22 -18.63 1.70
CA GLU A 545 36.07 -17.76 1.46
C GLU A 545 34.88 -18.15 2.37
N PRO A 546 34.11 -17.17 2.86
CA PRO A 546 32.94 -17.43 3.67
C PRO A 546 31.93 -18.30 2.92
N LYS A 547 31.33 -19.28 3.61
CA LYS A 547 30.29 -20.14 3.02
C LYS A 547 29.04 -19.32 2.73
N ILE A 548 28.74 -19.12 1.45
CA ILE A 548 27.52 -18.44 0.99
C ILE A 548 26.40 -19.46 0.78
N ILE A 549 25.29 -19.30 1.48
CA ILE A 549 24.06 -20.09 1.28
C ILE A 549 23.04 -19.24 0.52
N LEU A 550 22.58 -19.71 -0.64
CA LEU A 550 21.56 -19.00 -1.41
C LEU A 550 20.19 -19.07 -0.71
N LYS A 551 19.43 -17.96 -0.77
CA LYS A 551 18.04 -17.91 -0.26
C LYS A 551 17.16 -19.04 -0.82
N SER A 552 17.35 -19.42 -2.08
CA SER A 552 16.61 -20.50 -2.73
C SER A 552 16.91 -21.87 -2.12
N ASP A 553 18.18 -22.14 -1.79
CA ASP A 553 18.60 -23.39 -1.17
C ASP A 553 18.09 -23.48 0.26
N LEU A 554 18.21 -22.38 1.00
CA LEU A 554 17.69 -22.24 2.34
C LEU A 554 16.16 -22.46 2.39
N THR A 555 15.44 -21.84 1.45
CA THR A 555 13.98 -22.04 1.30
C THR A 555 13.63 -23.48 0.95
N ARG A 556 14.45 -24.17 0.16
CA ARG A 556 14.25 -25.59 -0.17
C ARG A 556 14.44 -26.48 1.05
N MET A 557 15.48 -26.24 1.86
CA MET A 557 15.73 -26.97 3.10
C MET A 557 14.60 -26.75 4.11
N PHE A 558 14.18 -25.49 4.30
CA PHE A 558 13.06 -25.13 5.16
C PHE A 558 11.77 -25.87 4.75
N ARG A 559 11.43 -25.88 3.45
CA ARG A 559 10.25 -26.61 2.95
C ARG A 559 10.33 -28.12 3.16
N ALA A 560 11.54 -28.70 3.14
CA ALA A 560 11.74 -30.11 3.43
C ALA A 560 11.47 -30.39 4.91
N TYR A 561 12.03 -29.56 5.80
CA TYR A 561 11.78 -29.63 7.25
C TYR A 561 10.28 -29.54 7.60
N ILE A 562 9.54 -28.57 7.04
CA ILE A 562 8.09 -28.45 7.30
C ILE A 562 7.33 -29.66 6.76
N LYS A 563 7.71 -30.16 5.58
CA LYS A 563 7.07 -31.35 5.01
C LYS A 563 7.24 -32.57 5.92
N GLU A 564 8.43 -32.74 6.50
CA GLU A 564 8.75 -33.82 7.42
C GLU A 564 8.01 -33.64 8.76
N LYS A 565 8.15 -32.46 9.39
CA LYS A 565 7.54 -32.14 10.70
C LYS A 565 6.03 -32.41 10.74
N TYR A 566 5.31 -32.06 9.67
CA TYR A 566 3.85 -32.25 9.59
C TYR A 566 3.41 -33.41 8.69
N SER A 567 4.33 -34.26 8.24
CA SER A 567 4.02 -35.40 7.37
C SER A 567 3.19 -35.03 6.12
N LEU A 568 3.54 -33.92 5.46
CA LEU A 568 2.77 -33.39 4.33
C LEU A 568 3.02 -34.17 3.03
N ILE A 569 1.96 -34.41 2.25
CA ILE A 569 2.04 -35.08 0.95
C ILE A 569 2.79 -34.24 -0.09
N LYS A 570 2.61 -32.91 -0.08
CA LYS A 570 3.27 -31.96 -0.98
C LYS A 570 4.10 -30.95 -0.19
N SER A 571 5.22 -30.52 -0.77
CA SER A 571 6.03 -29.45 -0.16
C SER A 571 5.24 -28.14 -0.07
N PRO A 572 5.31 -27.43 1.07
CA PRO A 572 4.60 -26.17 1.24
C PRO A 572 5.14 -25.08 0.32
N LYS A 573 4.29 -24.10 -0.01
CA LYS A 573 4.68 -22.94 -0.83
C LYS A 573 5.43 -21.86 -0.05
N GLN A 574 5.35 -21.91 1.28
CA GLN A 574 5.99 -20.95 2.18
C GLN A 574 7.48 -20.79 1.88
N ALA A 575 7.95 -19.54 1.92
CA ALA A 575 9.37 -19.23 1.79
C ALA A 575 9.97 -19.09 3.20
N MET A 576 11.27 -19.34 3.33
CA MET A 576 11.94 -19.05 4.58
C MET A 576 12.05 -17.54 4.77
N ASP A 577 11.69 -17.07 5.96
CA ASP A 577 11.92 -15.70 6.36
C ASP A 577 13.39 -15.48 6.76
N ILE A 578 14.03 -14.48 6.16
CA ILE A 578 15.44 -14.15 6.43
C ILE A 578 15.56 -13.42 7.77
N GLN A 579 14.56 -12.62 8.15
CA GLN A 579 14.64 -11.91 9.42
C GLN A 579 14.68 -12.90 10.60
N SER A 580 13.85 -13.93 10.53
CA SER A 580 13.85 -15.07 11.47
C SER A 580 15.19 -15.80 11.57
N LEU A 581 15.99 -15.82 10.49
CA LEU A 581 17.33 -16.39 10.49
C LEU A 581 18.32 -15.53 11.29
N ILE A 582 18.37 -14.23 10.98
CA ILE A 582 19.22 -13.25 11.67
C ILE A 582 18.86 -13.21 13.16
N ASN A 583 17.57 -13.28 13.44
CA ASN A 583 17.06 -13.31 14.81
C ASN A 583 17.51 -14.55 15.60
N ALA A 584 17.81 -15.67 14.93
CA ALA A 584 18.29 -16.89 15.57
C ALA A 584 19.80 -16.88 15.80
N ASP A 585 20.56 -16.19 14.93
CA ASP A 585 22.00 -15.95 15.08
C ASP A 585 22.37 -14.65 14.36
N ASP A 586 22.67 -13.60 15.13
CA ASP A 586 22.94 -12.24 14.66
C ASP A 586 24.23 -12.11 13.85
N ARG A 587 25.11 -13.12 13.93
CA ARG A 587 26.33 -13.22 13.13
C ARG A 587 26.05 -13.58 11.67
N ILE A 588 24.82 -13.95 11.32
CA ILE A 588 24.41 -14.24 9.94
C ILE A 588 24.09 -12.94 9.21
N ILE A 589 24.90 -12.58 8.21
CA ILE A 589 24.77 -11.31 7.49
C ILE A 589 24.17 -11.54 6.08
N PRO A 590 23.05 -10.89 5.72
CA PRO A 590 22.49 -10.97 4.37
C PRO A 590 23.33 -10.15 3.38
N VAL A 591 23.90 -10.82 2.36
CA VAL A 591 24.66 -10.16 1.28
C VAL A 591 23.82 -10.08 0.00
N ARG A 592 23.72 -8.90 -0.60
CA ARG A 592 23.04 -8.69 -1.88
C ARG A 592 24.03 -8.78 -3.03
N ILE A 593 24.00 -9.88 -3.78
CA ILE A 593 24.84 -10.07 -4.97
C ILE A 593 24.12 -9.49 -6.19
N THR A 594 24.69 -8.46 -6.83
CA THR A 594 24.15 -7.85 -8.06
C THR A 594 24.43 -8.71 -9.29
N MET A 595 23.53 -9.65 -9.59
CA MET A 595 23.57 -10.41 -10.85
C MET A 595 22.95 -9.62 -12.00
N LEU A 596 23.40 -9.87 -13.23
CA LEU A 596 22.82 -9.27 -14.44
C LEU A 596 21.38 -9.73 -14.62
N SER A 597 20.46 -8.78 -14.82
CA SER A 597 19.06 -9.05 -15.11
C SER A 597 18.81 -9.14 -16.62
N ARG A 598 17.65 -9.69 -17.00
CA ARG A 598 17.20 -9.69 -18.41
C ARG A 598 17.15 -8.27 -19.00
N ASP A 599 16.82 -7.26 -18.19
CA ASP A 599 16.71 -5.88 -18.64
C ASP A 599 18.09 -5.26 -18.89
N ASP A 600 19.14 -5.74 -18.22
CA ASP A 600 20.50 -5.29 -18.49
C ASP A 600 20.98 -5.75 -19.88
N PHE A 601 20.62 -6.97 -20.29
CA PHE A 601 20.84 -7.42 -21.68
C PHE A 601 20.05 -6.59 -22.70
N VAL A 602 18.85 -6.11 -22.35
CA VAL A 602 18.08 -5.18 -23.20
C VAL A 602 18.81 -3.84 -23.31
N LYS A 603 19.31 -3.29 -22.20
CA LYS A 603 20.08 -2.03 -22.18
C LYS A 603 21.37 -2.14 -22.99
N PHE A 604 22.14 -3.22 -22.83
CA PHE A 604 23.37 -3.44 -23.59
C PHE A 604 23.12 -3.40 -25.09
N LEU A 605 22.09 -4.11 -25.57
CA LEU A 605 21.74 -4.17 -26.98
C LEU A 605 21.05 -2.90 -27.51
N SER A 606 20.43 -2.10 -26.63
CA SER A 606 19.77 -0.84 -26.99
C SER A 606 20.76 0.30 -27.25
N SER A 607 22.00 0.17 -26.77
CA SER A 607 23.06 1.16 -26.99
C SER A 607 23.58 1.24 -28.44
N GLY A 608 23.06 0.41 -29.35
CA GLY A 608 23.43 0.34 -30.76
C GLY A 608 22.37 0.83 -31.76
N LYS A 609 22.44 0.37 -33.02
CA LYS A 609 21.47 0.72 -34.08
C LYS A 609 20.02 0.39 -33.67
N LYS A 610 19.05 1.17 -34.15
CA LYS A 610 17.60 0.94 -33.92
C LYS A 610 17.19 -0.48 -34.34
N ILE A 611 16.86 -1.33 -33.36
CA ILE A 611 16.34 -2.69 -33.54
C ILE A 611 14.85 -2.72 -33.18
N ALA A 612 14.04 -3.48 -33.91
CA ALA A 612 12.63 -3.67 -33.56
C ALA A 612 12.46 -4.30 -32.17
N ALA A 613 11.50 -3.82 -31.37
CA ALA A 613 11.30 -4.24 -29.98
C ALA A 613 11.13 -5.76 -29.79
N THR A 614 10.43 -6.42 -30.71
CA THR A 614 10.25 -7.89 -30.69
C THR A 614 11.57 -8.63 -30.88
N THR A 615 12.41 -8.18 -31.81
CA THR A 615 13.74 -8.73 -32.06
C THR A 615 14.67 -8.53 -30.87
N LEU A 616 14.63 -7.34 -30.25
CA LEU A 616 15.41 -7.02 -29.05
C LEU A 616 15.05 -7.94 -27.86
N LYS A 617 13.75 -8.12 -27.61
CA LYS A 617 13.24 -8.97 -26.53
C LYS A 617 13.62 -10.45 -26.70
N ASN A 618 13.62 -10.94 -27.94
CA ASN A 618 14.03 -12.30 -28.26
C ASN A 618 15.54 -12.50 -28.10
N ARG A 619 16.35 -11.53 -28.55
CA ARG A 619 17.81 -11.52 -28.39
C ARG A 619 18.23 -11.52 -26.92
N ALA A 620 17.72 -10.56 -26.15
CA ALA A 620 18.00 -10.47 -24.72
C ALA A 620 17.50 -11.71 -23.96
N GLY A 621 16.35 -12.26 -24.35
CA GLY A 621 15.83 -13.50 -23.74
C GLY A 621 16.76 -14.71 -23.91
N PHE A 622 17.34 -14.88 -25.11
CA PHE A 622 18.32 -15.95 -25.34
C PHE A 622 19.63 -15.71 -24.57
N LEU A 623 20.17 -14.49 -24.64
CA LEU A 623 21.45 -14.16 -24.00
C LEU A 623 21.37 -14.25 -22.48
N PHE A 624 20.27 -13.79 -21.88
CA PHE A 624 20.02 -13.94 -20.44
C PHE A 624 19.89 -15.41 -20.03
N LYS A 625 19.25 -16.25 -20.86
CA LYS A 625 19.19 -17.69 -20.60
C LYS A 625 20.59 -18.30 -20.61
N GLN A 626 21.40 -17.97 -21.62
CA GLN A 626 22.79 -18.41 -21.70
C GLN A 626 23.58 -17.94 -20.47
N TYR A 627 23.49 -16.67 -20.07
CA TYR A 627 24.12 -16.17 -18.84
C TYR A 627 23.67 -16.93 -17.59
N ARG A 628 22.37 -17.17 -17.42
CA ARG A 628 21.88 -17.93 -16.27
C ARG A 628 22.43 -19.36 -16.23
N ASP A 629 22.55 -19.99 -17.39
CA ASP A 629 22.93 -21.40 -17.49
C ASP A 629 24.47 -21.60 -17.42
N ILE A 630 25.29 -20.64 -17.84
CA ILE A 630 26.78 -20.76 -17.88
C ILE A 630 27.56 -19.60 -17.25
N GLY A 631 26.89 -18.60 -16.65
CA GLY A 631 27.47 -17.33 -16.21
C GLY A 631 28.19 -17.34 -14.87
N GLY A 632 27.95 -18.34 -14.02
CA GLY A 632 28.72 -18.55 -12.79
C GLY A 632 28.75 -17.36 -11.82
N ASN A 633 27.62 -16.65 -11.67
CA ASN A 633 27.48 -15.47 -10.81
C ASN A 633 28.28 -14.23 -11.22
N ALA A 634 28.83 -14.17 -12.44
CA ALA A 634 29.46 -12.95 -12.96
C ALA A 634 28.47 -11.78 -12.95
N ASP A 635 28.90 -10.61 -12.50
CA ASP A 635 28.12 -9.36 -12.51
C ASP A 635 28.27 -8.58 -13.83
N ASP A 636 29.08 -9.10 -14.75
CA ASP A 636 29.36 -8.53 -16.07
C ASP A 636 29.37 -9.61 -17.18
N LEU A 637 29.86 -9.23 -18.37
CA LEU A 637 29.92 -10.13 -19.54
C LEU A 637 31.20 -10.99 -19.60
N SER A 638 32.01 -11.03 -18.53
CA SER A 638 33.24 -11.83 -18.47
C SER A 638 33.02 -13.33 -18.65
N TYR A 639 31.81 -13.83 -18.34
CA TYR A 639 31.45 -15.23 -18.56
C TYR A 639 31.61 -15.69 -20.02
N LEU A 640 31.56 -14.76 -20.98
CA LEU A 640 31.78 -15.04 -22.39
C LEU A 640 33.22 -15.50 -22.71
N ASN A 641 34.20 -15.24 -21.84
CA ASN A 641 35.57 -15.73 -21.96
C ASN A 641 35.62 -17.28 -21.86
N SER A 642 34.59 -17.93 -21.30
CA SER A 642 34.44 -19.38 -21.33
C SER A 642 33.96 -19.90 -22.70
N TYR A 643 34.76 -19.69 -23.76
CA TYR A 643 34.44 -20.04 -25.15
C TYR A 643 33.81 -21.43 -25.31
N SER A 644 34.41 -22.46 -24.70
CA SER A 644 33.92 -23.85 -24.79
C SER A 644 32.51 -24.02 -24.24
N LYS A 645 32.17 -23.35 -23.14
CA LYS A 645 30.82 -23.39 -22.53
C LYS A 645 29.81 -22.65 -23.41
N VAL A 646 30.19 -21.47 -23.93
CA VAL A 646 29.35 -20.66 -24.84
C VAL A 646 28.98 -21.44 -26.11
N ILE A 647 29.98 -22.04 -26.76
CA ILE A 647 29.77 -22.81 -28.00
C ILE A 647 28.99 -24.11 -27.74
N ARG A 648 29.28 -24.82 -26.64
CA ARG A 648 28.52 -26.01 -26.26
C ARG A 648 27.02 -25.70 -26.08
N HIS A 649 26.70 -24.63 -25.35
CA HIS A 649 25.32 -24.20 -25.14
C HIS A 649 24.61 -23.83 -26.46
N ILE A 650 25.30 -23.18 -27.38
CA ILE A 650 24.74 -22.89 -28.71
C ILE A 650 24.49 -24.18 -29.50
N ASN A 651 25.40 -25.16 -29.40
CA ASN A 651 25.32 -26.43 -30.11
C ASN A 651 24.26 -27.41 -29.58
N GLU A 652 23.66 -27.15 -28.42
CA GLU A 652 22.50 -27.92 -27.92
C GLU A 652 21.32 -27.87 -28.91
N ASN A 653 21.23 -26.85 -29.75
CA ASN A 653 20.19 -26.76 -30.77
C ASN A 653 20.58 -27.53 -32.04
N GLY A 654 19.80 -28.56 -32.41
CA GLY A 654 20.06 -29.36 -33.61
C GLY A 654 20.02 -28.58 -34.93
N SER A 655 19.29 -27.45 -35.00
CA SER A 655 19.13 -26.67 -36.23
C SER A 655 20.33 -25.76 -36.48
N GLU A 656 21.07 -26.00 -37.57
CA GLU A 656 22.22 -25.17 -37.99
C GLU A 656 21.87 -23.68 -38.15
N GLU A 657 20.68 -23.38 -38.67
CA GLU A 657 20.22 -22.01 -38.89
C GLU A 657 19.94 -21.26 -37.58
N VAL A 658 19.50 -21.99 -36.55
CA VAL A 658 19.25 -21.45 -35.21
C VAL A 658 20.57 -21.22 -34.50
N ARG A 659 21.52 -22.17 -34.60
CA ARG A 659 22.89 -22.05 -34.09
C ARG A 659 23.58 -20.81 -34.67
N LYS A 660 23.49 -20.61 -35.99
CA LYS A 660 23.96 -19.40 -36.66
C LYS A 660 23.36 -18.14 -36.00
N THR A 661 22.03 -18.09 -35.88
CA THR A 661 21.32 -16.94 -35.30
C THR A 661 21.78 -16.62 -33.87
N TYR A 662 21.91 -17.62 -33.00
CA TYR A 662 22.37 -17.47 -31.63
C TYR A 662 23.80 -16.96 -31.55
N LEU A 663 24.69 -17.46 -32.41
CA LEU A 663 26.07 -16.99 -32.45
C LEU A 663 26.14 -15.51 -32.88
N PHE A 664 25.29 -15.07 -33.80
CA PHE A 664 25.15 -13.65 -34.14
C PHE A 664 24.57 -12.79 -33.01
N HIS A 665 23.76 -13.35 -32.10
CA HIS A 665 23.32 -12.63 -30.90
C HIS A 665 24.49 -12.37 -29.95
N VAL A 666 25.36 -13.37 -29.75
CA VAL A 666 26.58 -13.22 -28.94
C VAL A 666 27.51 -12.19 -29.58
N VAL A 667 27.74 -12.25 -30.90
CA VAL A 667 28.56 -11.25 -31.62
C VAL A 667 27.96 -9.84 -31.49
N ALA A 668 26.64 -9.69 -31.54
CA ALA A 668 26.00 -8.40 -31.33
C ALA A 668 26.26 -7.85 -29.93
N LEU A 669 26.26 -8.71 -28.91
CA LEU A 669 26.57 -8.34 -27.52
C LEU A 669 28.05 -7.96 -27.35
N LEU A 670 28.97 -8.70 -27.99
CA LEU A 670 30.41 -8.39 -28.00
C LEU A 670 30.71 -6.99 -28.56
N ASN A 671 29.93 -6.53 -29.54
CA ASN A 671 30.12 -5.22 -30.17
C ASN A 671 29.56 -4.03 -29.35
N THR A 672 29.00 -4.28 -28.17
CA THR A 672 28.52 -3.23 -27.26
C THR A 672 29.63 -2.71 -26.35
N LYS A 673 29.40 -1.57 -25.65
CA LYS A 673 30.35 -1.06 -24.65
C LYS A 673 30.62 -2.09 -23.53
N ALA A 674 29.56 -2.74 -23.03
CA ALA A 674 29.67 -3.78 -22.00
C ALA A 674 30.44 -5.01 -22.50
N GLY A 675 30.37 -5.30 -23.80
CA GLY A 675 31.09 -6.41 -24.41
C GLY A 675 32.61 -6.25 -24.44
N LYS A 676 33.16 -5.07 -24.13
CA LYS A 676 34.62 -4.82 -24.13
C LYS A 676 35.39 -5.60 -23.07
N VAL A 677 34.72 -6.08 -22.02
CA VAL A 677 35.34 -6.89 -20.96
C VAL A 677 35.78 -8.28 -21.44
N VAL A 678 35.27 -8.73 -22.59
CA VAL A 678 35.65 -10.00 -23.21
C VAL A 678 36.99 -9.87 -23.91
N ASP A 679 37.90 -10.80 -23.63
CA ASP A 679 39.26 -10.80 -24.13
C ASP A 679 39.31 -10.89 -25.68
N ALA A 680 40.38 -10.35 -26.26
CA ALA A 680 40.51 -10.21 -27.71
C ALA A 680 40.59 -11.57 -28.43
N GLU A 681 41.20 -12.58 -27.81
CA GLU A 681 41.37 -13.91 -28.37
C GLU A 681 40.01 -14.64 -28.46
N THR A 682 39.25 -14.66 -27.36
CA THR A 682 37.91 -15.24 -27.30
C THR A 682 36.95 -14.54 -28.26
N ARG A 683 37.03 -13.20 -28.34
CA ARG A 683 36.27 -12.41 -29.31
C ARG A 683 36.54 -12.87 -30.75
N GLN A 684 37.80 -13.04 -31.14
CA GLN A 684 38.15 -13.51 -32.48
C GLN A 684 37.63 -14.93 -32.75
N LYS A 685 37.73 -15.85 -31.78
CA LYS A 685 37.22 -17.22 -31.90
C LYS A 685 35.71 -17.25 -32.13
N ILE A 686 34.93 -16.47 -31.39
CA ILE A 686 33.47 -16.37 -31.54
C ILE A 686 33.10 -15.80 -32.93
N ILE A 687 33.81 -14.75 -33.38
CA ILE A 687 33.59 -14.15 -34.70
C ILE A 687 33.90 -15.17 -35.81
N ALA A 688 35.04 -15.86 -35.74
CA ALA A 688 35.42 -16.88 -36.73
C ALA A 688 34.38 -18.01 -36.83
N ALA A 689 33.87 -18.49 -35.69
CA ALA A 689 32.81 -19.49 -35.66
C ALA A 689 31.51 -18.98 -36.34
N SER A 690 31.17 -17.71 -36.17
CA SER A 690 29.99 -17.09 -36.81
C SER A 690 30.10 -17.01 -38.33
N ILE A 691 31.29 -16.72 -38.84
CA ILE A 691 31.58 -16.65 -40.27
C ILE A 691 31.51 -18.05 -40.90
N ARG A 692 32.07 -19.07 -40.24
CA ARG A 692 32.00 -20.47 -40.72
C ARG A 692 30.55 -20.94 -40.90
N LEU A 693 29.70 -20.74 -39.89
CA LEU A 693 28.28 -21.12 -39.97
C LEU A 693 27.51 -20.29 -41.01
N ARG A 694 27.81 -19.00 -41.16
CA ARG A 694 27.23 -18.15 -42.21
C ARG A 694 27.56 -18.69 -43.60
N ASN A 695 28.82 -19.03 -43.85
CA ASN A 695 29.27 -19.53 -45.15
C ASN A 695 28.65 -20.91 -45.46
N LYS A 696 28.55 -21.79 -44.46
CA LYS A 696 27.87 -23.09 -44.59
C LYS A 696 26.38 -22.94 -44.95
N SER A 697 25.67 -22.07 -44.23
CA SER A 697 24.26 -21.74 -44.50
C SER A 697 24.05 -21.11 -45.89
N LYS A 698 24.96 -20.22 -46.31
CA LYS A 698 24.94 -19.64 -47.68
C LYS A 698 25.07 -20.72 -48.76
N LYS A 699 25.90 -21.75 -48.55
CA LYS A 699 26.06 -22.89 -49.46
C LYS A 699 24.77 -23.71 -49.55
N GLN A 700 24.12 -24.03 -48.42
CA GLN A 700 22.83 -24.75 -48.40
C GLN A 700 21.70 -23.98 -49.10
N SER A 701 21.64 -22.66 -48.90
CA SER A 701 20.66 -21.76 -49.56
C SER A 701 20.79 -21.72 -51.08
N LEU A 702 21.96 -22.00 -51.65
CA LEU A 702 22.18 -21.96 -53.10
C LEU A 702 21.68 -23.23 -53.81
N HIS A 703 21.48 -24.33 -53.07
CA HIS A 703 21.08 -25.62 -53.64
C HIS A 703 19.56 -25.90 -53.57
N ASN A 704 18.75 -25.08 -52.87
CA ASN A 704 17.27 -25.13 -52.82
C ASN A 704 16.60 -26.53 -52.80
N ILE A 705 17.14 -27.46 -52.03
CA ILE A 705 16.57 -28.81 -51.91
C ILE A 705 15.40 -28.78 -50.91
N ALA A 706 14.23 -29.27 -51.32
CA ALA A 706 13.08 -29.45 -50.42
C ALA A 706 13.42 -30.48 -49.33
N THR A 707 13.13 -30.15 -48.07
CA THR A 707 13.37 -31.08 -46.95
C THR A 707 12.53 -32.35 -47.08
N ASP A 708 12.99 -33.48 -46.54
CA ASP A 708 12.26 -34.77 -46.60
C ASP A 708 10.82 -34.64 -46.08
N LYS A 709 10.63 -33.81 -45.04
CA LYS A 709 9.31 -33.50 -44.48
C LYS A 709 8.41 -32.71 -45.44
N GLN A 710 8.98 -31.82 -46.26
CA GLN A 710 8.21 -31.10 -47.28
C GLN A 710 7.82 -32.02 -48.43
N GLN A 711 8.71 -32.94 -48.82
CA GLN A 711 8.44 -33.91 -49.88
C GLN A 711 7.35 -34.91 -49.48
N SER A 712 7.42 -35.50 -48.28
CA SER A 712 6.43 -36.48 -47.81
C SER A 712 5.01 -35.90 -47.66
N ASN A 713 4.93 -34.62 -47.26
CA ASN A 713 3.66 -33.91 -47.08
C ASN A 713 3.14 -33.24 -48.36
N PHE A 714 3.76 -33.42 -49.53
CA PHE A 714 3.29 -32.78 -50.75
C PHE A 714 1.92 -33.29 -51.21
N ILE A 715 1.10 -32.36 -51.70
CA ILE A 715 -0.10 -32.63 -52.49
C ILE A 715 -0.17 -31.55 -53.59
N SER A 716 -0.51 -31.92 -54.82
CA SER A 716 -0.68 -30.96 -55.92
C SER A 716 -1.97 -30.13 -55.76
N ILE A 717 -2.02 -28.95 -56.37
CA ILE A 717 -3.24 -28.12 -56.37
C ILE A 717 -4.45 -28.88 -56.95
N TYR A 718 -4.25 -29.66 -58.01
CA TYR A 718 -5.31 -30.49 -58.59
C TYR A 718 -5.83 -31.53 -57.61
N GLY A 719 -4.92 -32.24 -56.91
CA GLY A 719 -5.29 -33.22 -55.89
C GLY A 719 -6.05 -32.60 -54.72
N MET A 720 -5.60 -31.44 -54.23
CA MET A 720 -6.30 -30.69 -53.18
C MET A 720 -7.67 -30.20 -53.64
N THR A 721 -7.80 -29.78 -54.90
CA THR A 721 -9.06 -29.29 -55.48
C THR A 721 -10.12 -30.38 -55.47
N GLY A 722 -9.82 -31.56 -56.01
CA GLY A 722 -10.79 -32.67 -56.06
C GLY A 722 -11.21 -33.17 -54.68
N GLN A 723 -10.26 -33.26 -53.73
CA GLN A 723 -10.57 -33.68 -52.36
C GLN A 723 -11.44 -32.65 -51.63
N LEU A 724 -11.14 -31.35 -51.80
CA LEU A 724 -11.93 -30.28 -51.19
C LEU A 724 -13.36 -30.22 -51.77
N GLU A 725 -13.50 -30.35 -53.09
CA GLU A 725 -14.82 -30.38 -53.74
C GLU A 725 -15.67 -31.55 -53.25
N THR A 726 -15.08 -32.74 -53.20
CA THR A 726 -15.75 -33.94 -52.69
C THR A 726 -16.25 -33.72 -51.26
N TYR A 727 -15.41 -33.14 -50.40
CA TYR A 727 -15.77 -32.85 -49.02
C TYR A 727 -16.89 -31.80 -48.91
N ILE A 728 -16.83 -30.72 -49.70
CA ILE A 728 -17.88 -29.69 -49.71
C ILE A 728 -19.20 -30.28 -50.21
N HIS A 729 -19.19 -31.04 -51.30
CA HIS A 729 -20.42 -31.66 -51.83
C HIS A 729 -21.04 -32.61 -50.83
N LYS A 730 -20.23 -33.43 -50.15
CA LYS A 730 -20.68 -34.29 -49.07
C LYS A 730 -21.29 -33.49 -47.92
N LEU A 731 -20.63 -32.42 -47.47
CA LEU A 731 -21.14 -31.56 -46.40
C LEU A 731 -22.50 -30.93 -46.74
N PHE A 732 -22.70 -30.47 -47.97
CA PHE A 732 -23.99 -29.92 -48.41
C PHE A 732 -25.07 -31.00 -48.54
N ALA A 733 -24.72 -32.16 -49.10
CA ALA A 733 -25.62 -33.32 -49.21
C ALA A 733 -26.05 -33.83 -47.83
N ASP A 734 -25.14 -33.86 -46.85
CA ASP A 734 -25.43 -34.26 -45.48
C ASP A 734 -26.51 -33.37 -44.84
N TYR A 735 -26.74 -32.14 -45.30
CA TYR A 735 -27.80 -31.25 -44.80
C TYR A 735 -28.97 -31.08 -45.78
N ASP A 736 -29.05 -31.90 -46.83
CA ASP A 736 -30.05 -31.77 -47.90
C ASP A 736 -30.04 -30.40 -48.61
N MET A 737 -28.88 -29.75 -48.68
CA MET A 737 -28.74 -28.39 -49.23
C MET A 737 -28.03 -28.40 -50.58
N SER A 738 -28.37 -27.44 -51.44
CA SER A 738 -27.72 -27.30 -52.75
C SER A 738 -26.36 -26.58 -52.66
N HIS A 739 -25.28 -27.29 -53.00
CA HIS A 739 -23.93 -26.71 -53.15
C HIS A 739 -23.79 -25.74 -54.34
N LYS A 740 -24.82 -25.63 -55.20
CA LYS A 740 -24.84 -24.72 -56.36
C LYS A 740 -25.38 -23.33 -56.01
N SER A 741 -26.03 -23.16 -54.86
CA SER A 741 -26.59 -21.87 -54.46
C SER A 741 -25.50 -20.86 -54.05
N THR A 742 -25.77 -19.56 -54.23
CA THR A 742 -24.90 -18.46 -53.76
C THR A 742 -25.34 -17.88 -52.42
N LYS A 743 -26.50 -18.28 -51.89
CA LYS A 743 -27.04 -17.88 -50.59
C LYS A 743 -27.85 -19.02 -49.98
N ILE A 744 -28.00 -19.05 -48.66
CA ILE A 744 -28.90 -20.00 -48.03
C ILE A 744 -30.36 -19.55 -48.24
N SER A 745 -31.26 -20.48 -48.56
CA SER A 745 -32.69 -20.20 -48.66
C SER A 745 -33.29 -19.95 -47.26
N ASP A 746 -34.41 -19.25 -47.21
CA ASP A 746 -35.09 -19.00 -45.93
C ASP A 746 -35.61 -20.31 -45.33
N ASP A 747 -36.17 -21.18 -46.17
CA ASP A 747 -36.65 -22.51 -45.78
C ASP A 747 -35.53 -23.39 -45.22
N ASP A 748 -34.36 -23.45 -45.88
CA ASP A 748 -33.23 -24.25 -45.39
C ASP A 748 -32.65 -23.67 -44.09
N PHE A 749 -32.59 -22.35 -43.96
CA PHE A 749 -32.10 -21.71 -42.75
C PHE A 749 -33.04 -22.02 -41.57
N VAL A 750 -34.35 -21.88 -41.75
CA VAL A 750 -35.35 -22.21 -40.72
C VAL A 750 -35.33 -23.71 -40.40
N LYS A 751 -35.30 -24.58 -41.42
CA LYS A 751 -35.23 -26.05 -41.26
C LYS A 751 -34.09 -26.49 -40.35
N TRP A 752 -32.91 -25.87 -40.48
CA TRP A 752 -31.72 -26.25 -39.72
C TRP A 752 -31.43 -25.37 -38.51
N ASN A 753 -32.15 -24.26 -38.32
CA ASN A 753 -32.02 -23.39 -37.15
C ASN A 753 -32.81 -23.95 -35.96
N ILE A 754 -32.43 -25.15 -35.54
CA ILE A 754 -33.04 -25.90 -34.45
C ILE A 754 -32.13 -25.98 -33.23
N PRO A 755 -32.68 -26.04 -31.99
CA PRO A 755 -31.91 -26.20 -30.77
C PRO A 755 -31.45 -27.66 -30.58
N SER A 756 -30.55 -28.13 -31.45
CA SER A 756 -29.90 -29.44 -31.38
C SER A 756 -28.41 -29.30 -31.13
N ASP A 757 -27.82 -30.22 -30.37
CA ASP A 757 -26.37 -30.30 -30.10
C ASP A 757 -25.60 -31.11 -31.16
N ARG A 758 -26.30 -31.85 -32.04
CA ARG A 758 -25.69 -32.73 -33.06
C ARG A 758 -25.62 -32.08 -34.44
N LYS A 759 -26.78 -31.82 -35.06
CA LYS A 759 -26.90 -31.41 -36.46
C LYS A 759 -27.85 -30.22 -36.59
N ASN A 760 -27.28 -29.03 -36.73
CA ASN A 760 -28.00 -27.77 -36.88
C ASN A 760 -27.22 -26.80 -37.80
N ILE A 761 -27.78 -25.61 -38.01
CA ILE A 761 -27.17 -24.61 -38.89
C ILE A 761 -25.79 -24.13 -38.40
N LYS A 762 -25.56 -24.10 -37.07
CA LYS A 762 -24.27 -23.70 -36.48
C LYS A 762 -23.20 -24.79 -36.65
N SER A 763 -23.55 -26.08 -36.58
CA SER A 763 -22.62 -27.18 -36.88
C SER A 763 -22.26 -27.21 -38.36
N PHE A 764 -23.22 -26.97 -39.26
CA PHE A 764 -22.95 -26.79 -40.69
C PHE A 764 -22.00 -25.61 -40.94
N ALA A 765 -22.29 -24.44 -40.36
CA ALA A 765 -21.44 -23.26 -40.50
C ALA A 765 -20.01 -23.49 -39.99
N ARG A 766 -19.84 -24.22 -38.89
CA ARG A 766 -18.52 -24.60 -38.35
C ARG A 766 -17.72 -25.41 -39.36
N ASP A 767 -18.33 -26.42 -39.96
CA ASP A 767 -17.65 -27.32 -40.89
C ASP A 767 -17.43 -26.66 -42.26
N LEU A 768 -18.38 -25.84 -42.70
CA LEU A 768 -18.21 -24.98 -43.88
C LEU A 768 -17.08 -23.97 -43.69
N GLN A 769 -16.94 -23.34 -42.52
CA GLN A 769 -15.80 -22.44 -42.22
C GLN A 769 -14.47 -23.16 -42.43
N ARG A 770 -14.34 -24.44 -42.04
CA ARG A 770 -13.11 -25.23 -42.22
C ARG A 770 -12.79 -25.42 -43.70
N CYS A 771 -13.80 -25.76 -44.50
CA CYS A 771 -13.66 -25.87 -45.96
C CYS A 771 -13.28 -24.53 -46.58
N MET A 772 -13.95 -23.44 -46.19
CA MET A 772 -13.71 -22.10 -46.72
C MET A 772 -12.31 -21.59 -46.45
N MET A 773 -11.78 -21.86 -45.25
CA MET A 773 -10.39 -21.55 -44.91
C MET A 773 -9.40 -22.21 -45.87
N LEU A 774 -9.65 -23.45 -46.32
CA LEU A 774 -8.79 -24.13 -47.30
C LEU A 774 -9.10 -23.70 -48.74
N ALA A 775 -10.37 -23.47 -49.07
CA ALA A 775 -10.84 -23.02 -50.39
C ALA A 775 -10.13 -21.74 -50.85
N CYS A 776 -9.92 -20.81 -49.92
CA CYS A 776 -9.16 -19.56 -50.13
C CYS A 776 -7.70 -19.76 -50.55
N TYR A 777 -7.13 -20.97 -50.39
CA TYR A 777 -5.76 -21.33 -50.77
C TYR A 777 -5.70 -22.35 -51.89
N VAL A 778 -6.76 -23.13 -52.10
CA VAL A 778 -6.84 -24.17 -53.12
C VAL A 778 -7.37 -23.62 -54.45
N TYR A 779 -8.43 -22.79 -54.40
CA TYR A 779 -9.07 -22.27 -55.62
C TYR A 779 -8.45 -20.98 -56.16
N GLN A 780 -7.62 -20.31 -55.38
CA GLN A 780 -6.93 -19.09 -55.77
C GLN A 780 -5.50 -19.08 -55.22
N PRO A 781 -4.55 -18.42 -55.93
CA PRO A 781 -3.19 -18.22 -55.42
C PRO A 781 -3.20 -17.63 -54.00
N ALA A 782 -2.40 -18.24 -53.14
CA ALA A 782 -2.44 -18.05 -51.70
C ALA A 782 -2.05 -16.64 -51.20
N LEU A 783 -3.00 -15.94 -50.56
CA LEU A 783 -2.74 -14.75 -49.73
C LEU A 783 -2.14 -15.13 -48.37
N ARG A 784 -0.83 -15.41 -48.33
CA ARG A 784 -0.02 -15.72 -47.12
C ARG A 784 -0.87 -16.13 -45.90
N SER A 785 -0.88 -15.43 -44.79
CA SER A 785 -1.76 -15.72 -43.65
C SER A 785 -2.70 -14.54 -43.38
N ASP A 786 -3.01 -13.79 -44.43
CA ASP A 786 -3.63 -12.47 -44.35
C ASP A 786 -5.16 -12.49 -44.54
N TRP A 787 -5.74 -13.60 -45.01
CA TRP A 787 -7.20 -13.79 -45.06
C TRP A 787 -7.98 -13.40 -43.78
N PRO A 788 -7.56 -13.76 -42.54
CA PRO A 788 -8.26 -13.35 -41.32
C PRO A 788 -8.15 -11.85 -41.01
N THR A 789 -7.26 -11.11 -41.68
CA THR A 789 -7.07 -9.67 -41.48
C THR A 789 -7.97 -8.81 -42.36
N LEU A 790 -8.59 -9.41 -43.38
CA LEU A 790 -9.47 -8.71 -44.32
C LEU A 790 -10.77 -8.30 -43.63
N LYS A 791 -11.11 -7.01 -43.71
CA LYS A 791 -12.43 -6.49 -43.33
C LYS A 791 -13.39 -6.46 -44.52
N ILE A 792 -14.62 -6.86 -44.28
CA ILE A 792 -15.67 -6.90 -45.32
C ILE A 792 -16.15 -5.47 -45.58
N THR A 793 -16.30 -5.09 -46.84
CA THR A 793 -16.82 -3.78 -47.23
C THR A 793 -17.53 -3.82 -48.58
N SER A 794 -18.46 -2.89 -48.77
CA SER A 794 -19.07 -2.58 -50.07
C SER A 794 -18.66 -1.20 -50.59
N ALA A 795 -17.92 -0.41 -49.78
CA ALA A 795 -17.56 0.97 -50.09
C ALA A 795 -16.48 1.06 -51.17
N ALA A 796 -16.44 2.19 -51.90
CA ALA A 796 -15.44 2.45 -52.94
C ALA A 796 -14.01 2.52 -52.36
N VAL A 797 -13.02 2.00 -53.10
CA VAL A 797 -11.62 1.84 -52.65
C VAL A 797 -11.02 3.14 -52.10
N LYS A 798 -11.35 4.30 -52.69
CA LYS A 798 -10.85 5.62 -52.27
C LYS A 798 -11.29 6.04 -50.86
N ARG A 799 -12.31 5.40 -50.30
CA ARG A 799 -12.86 5.69 -48.97
C ARG A 799 -12.36 4.74 -47.87
N LEU A 800 -11.50 3.79 -48.23
CA LEU A 800 -11.03 2.74 -47.31
C LEU A 800 -9.74 3.15 -46.60
N ASP A 801 -9.57 2.72 -45.36
CA ASP A 801 -8.33 2.92 -44.58
C ASP A 801 -7.17 2.20 -45.28
N ASP A 802 -6.12 2.97 -45.53
CA ASP A 802 -4.94 2.55 -46.26
C ASP A 802 -3.93 1.79 -45.38
N LYS A 803 -4.24 1.62 -44.09
CA LYS A 803 -3.49 0.80 -43.12
C LYS A 803 -4.08 -0.59 -42.92
N GLN A 804 -5.22 -0.91 -43.53
CA GLN A 804 -5.94 -2.16 -43.32
C GLN A 804 -6.16 -2.92 -44.64
N ASN A 805 -6.27 -4.25 -44.53
CA ASN A 805 -6.65 -5.10 -45.65
C ASN A 805 -8.17 -5.22 -45.76
N TRP A 806 -8.71 -5.21 -46.97
CA TRP A 806 -10.14 -5.22 -47.21
C TRP A 806 -10.56 -6.30 -48.20
N ILE A 807 -11.71 -6.92 -47.98
CA ILE A 807 -12.43 -7.69 -48.99
C ILE A 807 -13.67 -6.90 -49.40
N GLN A 808 -13.65 -6.41 -50.64
CA GLN A 808 -14.71 -5.64 -51.23
C GLN A 808 -15.68 -6.57 -51.98
N VAL A 809 -16.94 -6.59 -51.57
CA VAL A 809 -18.01 -7.35 -52.24
C VAL A 809 -18.93 -6.38 -52.98
N LEU A 810 -18.94 -6.44 -54.31
CA LEU A 810 -19.63 -5.49 -55.18
C LEU A 810 -20.97 -6.03 -55.71
N ARG A 811 -21.86 -5.12 -56.10
CA ARG A 811 -23.09 -5.44 -56.84
C ARG A 811 -22.73 -6.20 -58.13
N GLY A 812 -23.39 -7.34 -58.37
CA GLY A 812 -23.07 -8.26 -59.46
C GLY A 812 -22.16 -9.44 -59.07
N GLY A 813 -21.80 -9.59 -57.78
CA GLY A 813 -21.08 -10.77 -57.29
C GLY A 813 -19.56 -10.76 -57.52
N ARG A 814 -19.00 -9.62 -57.93
CA ARG A 814 -17.54 -9.42 -58.01
C ARG A 814 -16.95 -9.26 -56.61
N ILE A 815 -15.79 -9.88 -56.38
CA ILE A 815 -15.07 -9.83 -55.10
C ILE A 815 -13.63 -9.40 -55.37
N ARG A 816 -13.19 -8.34 -54.66
CA ARG A 816 -11.82 -7.81 -54.74
C ARG A 816 -11.15 -7.83 -53.37
N LEU A 817 -9.87 -8.16 -53.35
CA LEU A 817 -9.03 -8.23 -52.16
C LEU A 817 -8.04 -7.07 -52.24
N ILE A 818 -8.11 -6.14 -51.30
CA ILE A 818 -7.30 -4.93 -51.26
C ILE A 818 -6.27 -5.12 -50.16
N MET A 819 -5.01 -5.27 -50.56
CA MET A 819 -3.89 -5.64 -49.71
C MET A 819 -3.03 -4.40 -49.43
N ASN A 820 -3.20 -3.82 -48.26
CA ASN A 820 -2.46 -2.63 -47.80
C ASN A 820 -1.47 -2.91 -46.66
N ASP A 821 -1.67 -3.96 -45.85
CA ASP A 821 -0.79 -4.37 -44.76
C ASP A 821 -0.40 -5.86 -44.89
N PHE A 822 0.80 -6.12 -45.36
CA PHE A 822 1.37 -7.46 -45.41
C PHE A 822 2.90 -7.42 -45.36
N LYS A 823 3.52 -8.56 -45.03
CA LYS A 823 4.97 -8.70 -44.73
C LYS A 823 5.91 -7.98 -45.71
N ASN A 824 5.55 -7.90 -47.00
CA ASN A 824 6.41 -7.36 -48.05
C ASN A 824 5.83 -6.09 -48.70
N VAL A 825 4.84 -5.41 -48.11
CA VAL A 825 4.19 -4.25 -48.74
C VAL A 825 5.18 -3.15 -49.14
N LYS A 826 6.26 -2.95 -48.38
CA LYS A 826 7.31 -1.97 -48.71
C LYS A 826 8.04 -2.24 -50.02
N SER A 827 8.13 -3.51 -50.42
CA SER A 827 8.84 -3.91 -51.64
C SER A 827 7.92 -4.05 -52.85
N PHE A 828 6.63 -4.36 -52.63
CA PHE A 828 5.69 -4.67 -53.71
C PHE A 828 4.59 -3.61 -53.90
N GLY A 829 4.49 -2.64 -52.98
CA GLY A 829 3.40 -1.67 -52.94
C GLY A 829 2.07 -2.29 -52.52
N LYS A 830 1.06 -1.44 -52.44
CA LYS A 830 -0.34 -1.84 -52.20
C LYS A 830 -0.88 -2.54 -53.44
N HIS A 831 -1.66 -3.61 -53.27
CA HIS A 831 -2.13 -4.42 -54.39
C HIS A 831 -3.62 -4.72 -54.30
N THR A 832 -4.30 -4.78 -55.44
CA THR A 832 -5.70 -5.20 -55.53
C THR A 832 -5.78 -6.48 -56.36
N ILE A 833 -6.38 -7.52 -55.80
CA ILE A 833 -6.49 -8.84 -56.42
C ILE A 833 -7.96 -9.15 -56.63
N GLU A 834 -8.34 -9.43 -57.87
CA GLU A 834 -9.68 -9.92 -58.18
C GLU A 834 -9.76 -11.42 -57.90
N VAL A 835 -10.80 -11.86 -57.18
CA VAL A 835 -11.11 -13.29 -57.09
C VAL A 835 -11.66 -13.68 -58.46
N GLU A 836 -11.00 -14.56 -59.19
CA GLU A 836 -11.45 -14.96 -60.54
C GLU A 836 -12.23 -16.28 -60.51
N ASN A 837 -11.86 -17.21 -59.63
CA ASN A 837 -12.43 -18.55 -59.54
C ASN A 837 -13.94 -18.53 -59.19
N VAL A 838 -14.76 -19.14 -60.06
CA VAL A 838 -16.23 -19.14 -59.95
C VAL A 838 -16.72 -19.88 -58.69
N HIS A 839 -16.10 -21.01 -58.35
CA HIS A 839 -16.45 -21.79 -57.16
C HIS A 839 -16.14 -21.01 -55.88
N LEU A 840 -14.96 -20.39 -55.80
CA LEU A 840 -14.58 -19.58 -54.65
C LEU A 840 -15.50 -18.37 -54.47
N LYS A 841 -15.85 -17.66 -55.55
CA LYS A 841 -16.85 -16.56 -55.48
C LYS A 841 -18.18 -17.05 -54.92
N ARG A 842 -18.69 -18.15 -55.44
CA ARG A 842 -19.96 -18.75 -55.00
C ARG A 842 -19.93 -19.06 -53.51
N TYR A 843 -18.91 -19.78 -53.06
CA TYR A 843 -18.83 -20.21 -51.67
C TYR A 843 -18.53 -19.06 -50.70
N LEU A 844 -17.75 -18.05 -51.11
CA LEU A 844 -17.56 -16.84 -50.29
C LEU A 844 -18.86 -16.06 -50.11
N ARG A 845 -19.66 -15.90 -51.18
CA ARG A 845 -20.99 -15.25 -51.08
C ARG A 845 -21.93 -16.02 -50.17
N TYR A 846 -21.95 -17.35 -50.34
CA TYR A 846 -22.75 -18.22 -49.50
C TYR A 846 -22.33 -18.10 -48.03
N TRP A 847 -21.03 -18.12 -47.77
CA TRP A 847 -20.45 -18.02 -46.43
C TRP A 847 -20.76 -16.67 -45.75
N ILE A 848 -20.57 -15.56 -46.46
CA ILE A 848 -20.88 -14.21 -45.94
C ILE A 848 -22.37 -14.11 -45.60
N ASN A 849 -23.24 -14.56 -46.50
CA ASN A 849 -24.69 -14.54 -46.26
C ASN A 849 -25.10 -15.41 -45.07
N LEU A 850 -24.49 -16.59 -44.91
CA LEU A 850 -24.75 -17.45 -43.76
C LEU A 850 -24.27 -16.80 -42.44
N LEU A 851 -23.08 -16.19 -42.43
CA LEU A 851 -22.55 -15.50 -41.26
C LEU A 851 -23.41 -14.31 -40.83
N GLU A 852 -23.87 -13.50 -41.79
CA GLU A 852 -24.75 -12.36 -41.56
C GLU A 852 -26.05 -12.80 -40.85
N ARG A 853 -26.68 -13.87 -41.34
CA ARG A 853 -27.88 -14.45 -40.70
C ARG A 853 -27.61 -15.02 -39.31
N LEU A 854 -26.43 -15.60 -39.07
CA LEU A 854 -26.07 -16.17 -37.77
C LEU A 854 -25.70 -15.11 -36.73
N LEU A 855 -25.14 -13.99 -37.14
CA LEU A 855 -24.77 -12.87 -36.27
C LEU A 855 -25.93 -11.90 -36.03
N GLY A 856 -26.89 -11.83 -36.95
CA GLY A 856 -27.95 -10.82 -36.94
C GLY A 856 -27.46 -9.43 -37.36
N SER A 857 -26.23 -9.33 -37.86
CA SER A 857 -25.59 -8.08 -38.31
C SER A 857 -24.58 -8.37 -39.43
N GLU A 858 -24.14 -7.33 -40.14
CA GLU A 858 -23.08 -7.48 -41.14
C GLU A 858 -21.78 -7.98 -40.49
N PRO A 859 -21.16 -9.06 -41.00
CA PRO A 859 -19.92 -9.59 -40.46
C PRO A 859 -18.74 -8.64 -40.78
N GLU A 860 -17.92 -8.32 -39.78
CA GLU A 860 -16.74 -7.47 -39.99
C GLU A 860 -15.58 -8.24 -40.67
N HIS A 861 -15.39 -9.51 -40.30
CA HIS A 861 -14.30 -10.36 -40.78
C HIS A 861 -14.81 -11.69 -41.35
N LEU A 862 -14.01 -12.35 -42.21
CA LEU A 862 -14.41 -13.60 -42.85
C LEU A 862 -14.29 -14.85 -41.97
N PHE A 863 -13.31 -14.92 -41.07
CA PHE A 863 -12.90 -16.19 -40.44
C PHE A 863 -12.61 -16.10 -38.95
N ILE A 864 -12.55 -17.29 -38.33
CA ILE A 864 -12.25 -17.57 -36.92
C ILE A 864 -13.38 -17.12 -35.98
N TYR A 865 -14.60 -17.50 -36.34
CA TYR A 865 -15.75 -17.42 -35.43
C TYR A 865 -15.85 -18.67 -34.55
N GLN A 866 -16.37 -18.48 -33.35
CA GLN A 866 -16.80 -19.52 -32.45
C GLN A 866 -18.13 -20.09 -32.94
N LEU A 867 -18.06 -21.21 -33.66
CA LEU A 867 -19.23 -21.88 -34.21
C LEU A 867 -19.41 -23.21 -33.48
N SER A 868 -20.31 -23.21 -32.51
CA SER A 868 -20.68 -24.37 -31.70
C SER A 868 -22.19 -24.56 -31.77
N PRO A 869 -22.70 -25.80 -31.69
CA PRO A 869 -24.14 -26.05 -31.72
C PRO A 869 -24.91 -25.25 -30.65
N VAL A 870 -24.31 -25.06 -29.48
CA VAL A 870 -24.97 -24.48 -28.28
C VAL A 870 -24.54 -23.04 -28.01
N LYS A 871 -23.29 -22.68 -28.32
CA LYS A 871 -22.75 -21.36 -27.96
C LYS A 871 -23.16 -20.28 -28.96
N GLU A 872 -23.11 -19.03 -28.51
CA GLU A 872 -23.27 -17.86 -29.36
C GLU A 872 -22.11 -17.70 -30.34
N VAL A 873 -22.42 -17.13 -31.50
CA VAL A 873 -21.44 -16.90 -32.56
C VAL A 873 -20.68 -15.62 -32.25
N LYS A 874 -19.36 -15.75 -32.03
CA LYS A 874 -18.48 -14.60 -31.78
C LYS A 874 -17.13 -14.74 -32.45
N LEU A 875 -16.54 -13.63 -32.88
CA LEU A 875 -15.20 -13.61 -33.46
C LEU A 875 -14.15 -13.91 -32.37
N ILE A 876 -13.30 -14.92 -32.58
CA ILE A 876 -12.30 -15.36 -31.60
C ILE A 876 -10.95 -14.66 -31.83
N SER A 877 -10.52 -14.52 -33.09
CA SER A 877 -9.19 -13.98 -33.40
C SER A 877 -9.11 -13.49 -34.84
N THR A 878 -8.34 -12.44 -35.06
CA THR A 878 -7.96 -11.98 -36.40
C THR A 878 -6.46 -12.20 -36.68
N THR A 879 -5.78 -12.95 -35.80
CA THR A 879 -4.32 -13.07 -35.88
C THR A 879 -3.87 -14.09 -36.95
N ARG A 880 -2.88 -13.67 -37.75
CA ARG A 880 -2.23 -14.48 -38.79
C ARG A 880 -1.74 -15.85 -38.29
N HIS A 881 -1.24 -15.90 -37.05
CA HIS A 881 -0.70 -17.11 -36.44
C HIS A 881 -1.79 -18.13 -36.07
N THR A 882 -2.89 -17.69 -35.43
CA THR A 882 -4.01 -18.58 -35.08
C THR A 882 -4.63 -19.18 -36.34
N PHE A 883 -4.79 -18.37 -37.38
CA PHE A 883 -5.27 -18.82 -38.68
C PHE A 883 -4.36 -19.87 -39.30
N GLY A 884 -3.04 -19.63 -39.33
CA GLY A 884 -2.07 -20.59 -39.86
C GLY A 884 -2.11 -21.96 -39.17
N LYS A 885 -2.31 -21.98 -37.83
CA LYS A 885 -2.51 -23.23 -37.09
C LYS A 885 -3.81 -23.94 -37.47
N ALA A 886 -4.90 -23.19 -37.63
CA ALA A 886 -6.19 -23.73 -38.03
C ALA A 886 -6.14 -24.33 -39.45
N ILE A 887 -5.44 -23.69 -40.39
CA ILE A 887 -5.18 -24.23 -41.74
C ILE A 887 -4.50 -25.59 -41.66
N SER A 888 -3.41 -25.70 -40.91
CA SER A 888 -2.68 -26.97 -40.77
C SER A 888 -3.57 -28.10 -40.23
N ARG A 889 -4.37 -27.81 -39.19
CA ARG A 889 -5.28 -28.80 -38.59
C ARG A 889 -6.43 -29.19 -39.53
N ASN A 890 -7.02 -28.23 -40.23
CA ASN A 890 -8.14 -28.49 -41.14
C ASN A 890 -7.69 -29.24 -42.38
N SER A 891 -6.51 -28.92 -42.91
CA SER A 891 -5.92 -29.63 -44.06
C SER A 891 -5.56 -31.07 -43.74
N GLU A 892 -5.08 -31.37 -42.53
CA GLU A 892 -4.86 -32.76 -42.09
C GLU A 892 -6.16 -33.55 -42.06
N LYS A 893 -7.28 -32.94 -41.65
CA LYS A 893 -8.59 -33.59 -41.63
C LYS A 893 -9.21 -33.82 -43.01
N ILE A 894 -8.98 -32.90 -43.95
CA ILE A 894 -9.64 -32.93 -45.27
C ILE A 894 -8.74 -33.63 -46.30
N PHE A 895 -7.43 -33.45 -46.22
CA PHE A 895 -6.45 -33.97 -47.18
C PHE A 895 -5.59 -35.12 -46.64
N ASN A 896 -5.81 -35.57 -45.40
CA ASN A 896 -5.01 -36.59 -44.69
C ASN A 896 -3.51 -36.26 -44.58
N LYS A 897 -3.11 -35.01 -44.87
CA LYS A 897 -1.73 -34.52 -44.69
C LYS A 897 -1.75 -33.07 -44.22
N PRO A 898 -0.97 -32.70 -43.20
CA PRO A 898 -0.92 -31.32 -42.71
C PRO A 898 -0.26 -30.40 -43.74
N GLN A 899 -1.00 -29.39 -44.19
CA GLN A 899 -0.54 -28.35 -45.11
C GLN A 899 -0.36 -27.03 -44.38
N SER A 900 0.81 -26.42 -44.53
CA SER A 900 1.05 -25.04 -44.11
C SER A 900 0.64 -24.06 -45.22
N VAL A 901 0.45 -22.78 -44.87
CA VAL A 901 0.32 -21.69 -45.86
C VAL A 901 1.43 -21.73 -46.92
N ASN A 902 2.66 -22.02 -46.51
CA ASN A 902 3.77 -22.13 -47.44
C ASN A 902 3.64 -23.37 -48.34
N SER A 903 3.10 -24.47 -47.83
CA SER A 903 2.83 -25.68 -48.63
C SER A 903 1.89 -25.38 -49.81
N PHE A 904 0.80 -24.63 -49.57
CA PHE A 904 -0.11 -24.18 -50.64
C PHE A 904 0.60 -23.27 -51.65
N ARG A 905 1.46 -22.35 -51.18
CA ARG A 905 2.26 -21.49 -52.07
C ARG A 905 3.20 -22.31 -52.94
N HIS A 906 3.88 -23.30 -52.39
CA HIS A 906 4.74 -24.21 -53.15
C HIS A 906 3.94 -24.98 -54.21
N ALA A 907 2.77 -25.51 -53.85
CA ALA A 907 1.92 -26.23 -54.80
C ALA A 907 1.46 -25.34 -55.96
N TRP A 908 1.13 -24.06 -55.70
CA TRP A 908 0.82 -23.07 -56.74
C TRP A 908 2.03 -22.70 -57.60
N GLU A 909 3.20 -22.51 -56.99
CA GLU A 909 4.46 -22.26 -57.72
C GLU A 909 4.79 -23.39 -58.68
N ILE A 910 4.70 -24.63 -58.21
CA ILE A 910 4.91 -25.81 -59.05
C ILE A 910 3.90 -25.83 -60.19
N LYS A 911 2.61 -25.57 -59.91
CA LYS A 911 1.57 -25.50 -60.94
C LYS A 911 1.88 -24.44 -62.00
N PHE A 912 2.33 -23.24 -61.61
CA PHE A 912 2.69 -22.17 -62.54
C PHE A 912 3.91 -22.54 -63.38
N GLN A 913 4.96 -23.08 -62.76
CA GLN A 913 6.20 -23.43 -63.46
C GLN A 913 6.07 -24.64 -64.38
N GLN A 914 5.15 -25.55 -64.07
CA GLN A 914 4.83 -26.71 -64.91
C GLN A 914 3.89 -26.39 -66.08
N ASP A 915 3.25 -25.22 -66.07
CA ASP A 915 2.40 -24.78 -67.18
C ASP A 915 3.26 -24.55 -68.44
N PRO A 916 2.97 -25.21 -69.57
CA PRO A 916 3.71 -25.00 -70.81
C PRO A 916 3.78 -23.52 -71.24
N ALA A 917 2.73 -22.74 -70.97
CA ALA A 917 2.68 -21.32 -71.29
C ALA A 917 3.71 -20.49 -70.52
N TYR A 918 4.10 -20.92 -69.31
CA TYR A 918 5.07 -20.20 -68.46
C TYR A 918 6.44 -20.05 -69.14
N ARG A 919 6.84 -21.03 -69.96
CA ARG A 919 8.09 -20.99 -70.72
C ARG A 919 8.13 -19.87 -71.76
N TYR A 920 6.97 -19.51 -72.31
CA TYR A 920 6.83 -18.51 -73.37
C TYR A 920 6.42 -17.12 -72.85
N MET A 921 6.08 -16.99 -71.57
CA MET A 921 5.80 -15.70 -70.93
C MET A 921 7.03 -14.79 -70.84
N THR A 922 6.82 -13.50 -71.08
CA THR A 922 7.80 -12.43 -70.83
C THR A 922 8.12 -12.30 -69.33
N GLN A 923 9.22 -11.62 -69.00
CA GLN A 923 9.58 -11.37 -67.59
C GLN A 923 8.51 -10.56 -66.84
N ALA A 924 7.86 -9.62 -67.52
CA ALA A 924 6.77 -8.83 -66.95
C ALA A 924 5.53 -9.69 -66.64
N GLU A 925 5.16 -10.60 -67.54
CA GLU A 925 4.04 -11.53 -67.35
C GLU A 925 4.32 -12.53 -66.22
N ARG A 926 5.54 -13.10 -66.16
CA ARG A 926 5.96 -13.94 -65.03
C ARG A 926 5.92 -13.16 -63.72
N GLN A 927 6.41 -11.93 -63.71
CA GLN A 927 6.37 -11.07 -62.53
C GLN A 927 4.93 -10.78 -62.08
N ALA A 928 4.01 -10.50 -63.00
CA ALA A 928 2.60 -10.36 -62.70
C ALA A 928 1.98 -11.64 -62.12
N LEU A 929 2.35 -12.81 -62.65
CA LEU A 929 1.89 -14.11 -62.17
C LEU A 929 2.37 -14.41 -60.73
N HIS A 930 3.67 -14.24 -60.43
CA HIS A 930 4.21 -14.44 -59.08
C HIS A 930 3.72 -13.38 -58.09
N ASN A 931 3.44 -12.16 -58.54
CA ASN A 931 2.84 -11.11 -57.71
C ASN A 931 1.46 -11.55 -57.15
N LYS A 932 0.69 -12.40 -57.86
CA LYS A 932 -0.54 -13.00 -57.32
C LYS A 932 -0.30 -13.85 -56.06
N LEU A 933 0.94 -14.32 -55.82
CA LEU A 933 1.38 -15.02 -54.62
C LEU A 933 2.16 -14.11 -53.64
N LEU A 934 2.10 -12.79 -53.81
CA LEU A 934 2.75 -11.77 -52.97
C LEU A 934 4.27 -11.97 -52.81
N HIS A 935 4.95 -12.39 -53.89
CA HIS A 935 6.41 -12.47 -53.99
C HIS A 935 6.88 -12.30 -55.44
N GLY A 936 8.19 -12.08 -55.66
CA GLY A 936 8.74 -11.85 -57.00
C GLY A 936 9.29 -13.10 -57.69
N VAL A 937 9.59 -12.99 -58.99
CA VAL A 937 10.05 -14.11 -59.84
C VAL A 937 11.26 -14.84 -59.23
N PHE A 938 12.25 -14.10 -58.70
CA PHE A 938 13.42 -14.71 -58.07
C PHE A 938 13.06 -15.62 -56.89
N THR A 939 12.07 -15.22 -56.07
CA THR A 939 11.61 -16.07 -54.96
C THR A 939 10.86 -17.31 -55.49
N GLY A 940 10.14 -17.21 -56.60
CA GLY A 940 9.55 -18.34 -57.33
C GLY A 940 10.60 -19.32 -57.84
N GLN A 941 11.67 -18.81 -58.45
CA GLN A 941 12.81 -19.60 -58.95
C GLN A 941 13.57 -20.34 -57.84
N LEU A 942 13.57 -19.82 -56.61
CA LEU A 942 14.13 -20.52 -55.45
C LEU A 942 13.26 -21.70 -55.00
N TYR A 943 11.98 -21.76 -55.39
CA TYR A 943 11.06 -22.85 -55.07
C TYR A 943 11.12 -24.03 -56.06
N ASN A 944 12.27 -24.23 -56.71
CA ASN A 944 12.44 -25.27 -57.71
C ASN A 944 12.45 -26.67 -57.06
N TRP A 945 11.33 -27.40 -57.19
CA TRP A 945 11.16 -28.77 -56.66
C TRP A 945 11.86 -29.85 -57.48
N GLN A 946 12.40 -29.50 -58.65
CA GLN A 946 13.08 -30.46 -59.52
C GLN A 946 14.55 -30.58 -59.13
N ARG A 947 14.95 -31.81 -58.79
CA ARG A 947 16.34 -32.25 -58.81
C ARG A 947 16.99 -31.75 -60.11
N ARG A 948 18.13 -31.06 -60.02
CA ARG A 948 19.08 -31.07 -61.15
C ARG A 948 19.73 -32.45 -61.20
N GLY A 949 18.98 -33.41 -61.74
CA GLY A 949 19.55 -34.45 -62.57
C GLY A 949 19.63 -33.88 -63.98
N PHE A 950 20.66 -33.07 -64.22
CA PHE A 950 21.30 -33.02 -65.53
C PHE A 950 22.73 -33.45 -65.23
N SER A 951 23.02 -34.70 -65.53
CA SER A 951 24.36 -35.10 -65.92
C SER A 951 24.69 -34.34 -67.20
N GLU A 952 25.50 -33.29 -67.06
CA GLU A 952 26.66 -32.91 -67.89
C GLU A 952 27.17 -31.56 -67.39
#